data_AF-A0A3D4ZXW9-F1
#
_entry.id   AF-A0A3D4ZXW9-F1
#
_cell.length_a   1.000
_cell.length_b   1.000
_cell.length_c   1.000
_cell.angle_alpha   90.00
_cell.angle_beta   90.00
_cell.angle_gamma   90.00
#
_symmetry.space_group_name_H-M   'P 1'
#
loop_
_entity.id
_entity.type
_entity.pdbx_description
1 polymer ?
#
loop_
_entity_poly.entity_id
_entity_poly.type
_entity_poly.pdbx_seq_one_letter_code
_entity_poly.pdbx_strand_id
1 'polypeptide(L)'
;MTRTRAADGPARRRGYGGKAMRCGRGYIVVAVLGAICAVGGEVAADGPPESALVWPGQSWETREPAAVGLDAARLAEFAQRVGGRGCVVRGGYMVFTWGDAARRGDVASAAKTWYAHFLFRAVEDGRIPSLDQPVVEFEPRLAEINAALGFKDRDITWRQMANQVSCYGVAEPPGSAYDYNDWQMALFWDCLFQRVYGAAWENVDSSVLHPLLTEPIGCEDNPTFMAFGTGDRPGRLSVSPRDFARFGLLYLREGQWRDRTLMSPGHARMAVSSPLPNSIPRTAGVAAEMISGQRTMGSKQVPDNQGDHLGSYSWLWWTNGVDRTGARNWPSAPADTYAALGHGGHEGIFVIPSLDLIASWNESTMEGSADQDAALGLLASAALPSPMLGQVTADPAHPQWLRRHGEGPFFMCGPGDPEGFLYRGELQADGTRAGDQIELIERLAPTGANCIYLMAVRSHGGDGDPTQNPFINHDPARGINETVLAQWEGWFRAMDEAGIIIYLFIYDDSARIWDTGDTVGEDEARFLRTLVDRFEHHRNLIWCVAEEYEERYSPARVSAIAAIIAAADDHRHPIAVHKLNGLDFTESADDPNIDQFAIQYNVPIAPELHEGLIRAWHDARGRYSLNLAEAADFGTGADLRRKLWACAMAGAYVMVLGMDVASTPAADLEACGRLVRFMEQTPLESLAPHDELARGDTEYVMAAPDRAWVAWSGQRTGALGLSGLPRMTCTLTWLDCATGLTIVQPRIEVAGGDTTWPAPPGIGPETALYVERVE
;
A
#
# COMPACT_ATOMS: atom_id res chain seq x y z
N MET A 1 34.28 42.31 31.98
CA MET A 1 35.06 43.08 32.97
C MET A 1 34.10 43.78 33.90
N THR A 2 34.23 43.50 35.21
CA THR A 2 33.93 44.36 36.40
C THR A 2 32.55 45.04 36.54
N ARG A 3 31.84 45.04 37.67
CA ARG A 3 32.01 44.53 39.06
C ARG A 3 30.69 44.88 39.82
N THR A 4 29.99 43.93 40.46
CA THR A 4 29.88 43.66 41.92
C THR A 4 29.11 44.69 42.79
N ARG A 5 28.01 44.25 43.46
CA ARG A 5 27.87 43.90 44.92
C ARG A 5 27.43 45.09 45.79
N ALA A 6 26.80 44.98 46.95
CA ALA A 6 26.17 43.94 47.80
C ALA A 6 25.45 44.73 48.94
N ALA A 7 24.50 44.16 49.69
CA ALA A 7 24.65 43.73 51.11
C ALA A 7 23.26 43.94 51.78
N ASP A 8 22.76 43.22 52.78
CA ASP A 8 23.27 42.15 53.63
C ASP A 8 22.10 41.45 54.36
N GLY A 9 22.28 40.17 54.70
CA GLY A 9 21.46 39.42 55.69
C GLY A 9 21.87 39.76 57.15
N PRO A 10 21.44 39.00 58.19
CA PRO A 10 21.88 37.60 58.45
C PRO A 10 20.79 36.65 59.07
N ALA A 11 20.76 35.35 58.71
CA ALA A 11 21.32 34.14 59.37
C ALA A 11 20.79 33.81 60.78
N ARG A 12 20.34 32.57 61.15
CA ARG A 12 21.04 31.25 61.08
C ARG A 12 20.12 30.00 61.31
N ARG A 13 20.41 28.91 60.56
CA ARG A 13 20.65 27.45 60.89
C ARG A 13 19.69 26.65 61.82
N ARG A 14 19.42 25.33 61.69
CA ARG A 14 19.98 24.13 60.97
C ARG A 14 19.01 22.92 61.18
N GLY A 15 19.01 21.90 60.30
CA GLY A 15 18.61 20.52 60.67
C GLY A 15 18.12 19.57 59.56
N TYR A 16 18.94 18.55 59.24
CA TYR A 16 18.83 17.47 58.23
C TYR A 16 17.64 16.48 58.32
N GLY A 17 17.34 15.81 57.20
CA GLY A 17 16.75 14.45 57.14
C GLY A 17 16.18 14.06 55.77
N GLY A 18 16.86 13.19 55.02
CA GLY A 18 16.44 12.71 53.69
C GLY A 18 15.60 11.43 53.72
N LYS A 19 14.97 11.12 52.58
CA LYS A 19 14.67 9.76 52.08
C LYS A 19 14.14 9.80 50.64
N ALA A 20 14.78 9.02 49.78
CA ALA A 20 14.32 8.66 48.44
C ALA A 20 13.41 7.42 48.50
N MET A 21 12.41 7.36 47.62
CA MET A 21 11.59 6.16 47.37
C MET A 21 11.69 5.81 45.88
N ARG A 22 12.29 4.65 45.58
CA ARG A 22 12.17 3.95 44.29
C ARG A 22 11.27 2.74 44.52
N CYS A 23 10.24 2.60 43.70
CA CYS A 23 9.29 1.50 43.70
C CYS A 23 9.79 0.43 42.72
N GLY A 24 9.95 -0.81 43.20
CA GLY A 24 10.21 -1.99 42.36
C GLY A 24 8.90 -2.75 42.11
N ARG A 25 8.67 -3.19 40.87
CA ARG A 25 7.63 -4.16 40.52
C ARG A 25 8.31 -5.47 40.14
N GLY A 26 8.05 -6.52 40.92
CA GLY A 26 8.35 -7.90 40.57
C GLY A 26 7.19 -8.49 39.76
N TYR A 27 7.53 -9.28 38.73
CA TYR A 27 6.58 -10.08 37.96
C TYR A 27 6.50 -11.48 38.56
N ILE A 28 5.27 -11.93 38.86
CA ILE A 28 4.97 -13.31 39.24
C ILE A 28 4.59 -14.07 37.96
N VAL A 29 5.33 -15.12 37.65
CA VAL A 29 5.02 -16.10 36.61
C VAL A 29 4.07 -17.14 37.20
N VAL A 30 2.87 -17.27 36.65
CA VAL A 30 1.95 -18.38 36.93
C VAL A 30 1.99 -19.33 35.75
N ALA A 31 2.55 -20.52 35.97
CA ALA A 31 2.48 -21.64 35.04
C ALA A 31 1.14 -22.36 35.23
N VAL A 32 0.37 -22.54 34.15
CA VAL A 32 -0.80 -23.42 34.13
C VAL A 32 -0.51 -24.59 33.19
N LEU A 33 -0.37 -25.77 33.79
CA LEU A 33 -0.41 -27.08 33.15
C LEU A 33 -1.85 -27.40 32.76
N GLY A 34 -2.12 -27.62 31.47
CA GLY A 34 -3.40 -28.10 30.94
C GLY A 34 -3.21 -29.46 30.28
N ALA A 35 -3.86 -30.49 30.86
CA ALA A 35 -3.80 -31.88 30.44
C ALA A 35 -4.68 -32.17 29.20
N ILE A 36 -4.28 -33.20 28.47
CA ILE A 36 -4.92 -33.82 27.30
C ILE A 36 -6.31 -34.38 27.66
N CYS A 37 -7.32 -34.05 26.87
CA CYS A 37 -8.54 -34.86 26.71
C CYS A 37 -8.81 -35.05 25.20
N ALA A 38 -8.69 -36.30 24.75
CA ALA A 38 -9.12 -36.71 23.42
C ALA A 38 -10.63 -36.99 23.42
N VAL A 39 -11.37 -36.35 22.51
CA VAL A 39 -12.72 -36.76 22.13
C VAL A 39 -12.78 -36.67 20.60
N GLY A 40 -13.05 -37.81 19.96
CA GLY A 40 -13.31 -37.88 18.53
C GLY A 40 -14.68 -37.30 18.18
N GLY A 41 -14.73 -36.57 17.08
CA GLY A 41 -15.92 -35.99 16.48
C GLY A 41 -15.62 -35.64 15.02
N GLU A 42 -16.61 -35.81 14.16
CA GLU A 42 -16.54 -35.91 12.70
C GLU A 42 -15.91 -34.70 11.99
N VAL A 43 -15.23 -34.97 10.88
CA VAL A 43 -14.66 -33.98 9.96
C VAL A 43 -15.83 -33.28 9.25
N ALA A 44 -16.26 -32.13 9.78
CA ALA A 44 -16.93 -31.12 8.98
C ALA A 44 -15.90 -30.58 7.98
N ALA A 45 -16.30 -30.50 6.72
CA ALA A 45 -15.50 -29.85 5.69
C ALA A 45 -15.44 -28.35 6.02
N ASP A 46 -14.38 -27.94 6.73
CA ASP A 46 -14.03 -26.53 6.87
C ASP A 46 -13.88 -25.94 5.47
N GLY A 47 -14.62 -24.86 5.20
CA GLY A 47 -14.36 -24.00 4.05
C GLY A 47 -12.91 -23.51 4.09
N PRO A 48 -12.32 -23.12 2.94
CA PRO A 48 -10.96 -22.61 2.93
C PRO A 48 -10.87 -21.44 3.92
N PRO A 49 -9.88 -21.44 4.84
CA PRO A 49 -9.73 -20.34 5.78
C PRO A 49 -9.52 -19.03 5.02
N GLU A 50 -10.20 -17.96 5.46
CA GLU A 50 -9.88 -16.57 5.08
C GLU A 50 -8.36 -16.39 5.13
N SER A 51 -7.74 -16.10 3.99
CA SER A 51 -6.29 -16.22 3.87
C SER A 51 -5.57 -15.04 4.51
N ALA A 52 -5.27 -15.18 5.80
CA ALA A 52 -4.21 -14.41 6.43
C ALA A 52 -2.90 -14.52 5.62
N LEU A 53 -2.14 -13.42 5.55
CA LEU A 53 -0.79 -13.37 4.97
C LEU A 53 0.04 -14.60 5.39
N VAL A 54 0.53 -15.36 4.40
CA VAL A 54 1.30 -16.58 4.65
C VAL A 54 2.77 -16.23 4.85
N TRP A 55 3.34 -16.77 5.92
CA TRP A 55 4.76 -16.64 6.24
C TRP A 55 5.42 -18.01 6.20
N PRO A 56 6.60 -18.16 5.57
CA PRO A 56 7.28 -19.45 5.55
C PRO A 56 7.59 -19.91 6.98
N GLY A 57 7.46 -21.21 7.22
CA GLY A 57 7.81 -21.86 8.48
C GLY A 57 9.33 -21.96 8.68
N GLN A 58 9.76 -22.96 9.46
CA GLN A 58 11.18 -23.31 9.53
C GLN A 58 11.72 -23.70 8.14
N SER A 59 10.90 -24.37 7.34
CA SER A 59 11.14 -24.59 5.92
C SER A 59 10.03 -23.93 5.11
N TRP A 60 10.33 -23.60 3.85
CA TRP A 60 9.32 -23.11 2.92
C TRP A 60 8.23 -24.16 2.69
N GLU A 61 6.97 -23.75 2.80
CA GLU A 61 5.87 -24.52 2.22
C GLU A 61 5.92 -24.37 0.69
N THR A 62 5.71 -25.47 -0.02
CA THR A 62 5.76 -25.51 -1.48
C THR A 62 4.35 -25.58 -2.07
N ARG A 63 4.10 -24.83 -3.15
CA ARG A 63 2.86 -24.87 -3.94
C ARG A 63 3.18 -25.04 -5.41
N GLU A 64 2.31 -25.74 -6.13
CA GLU A 64 2.39 -25.81 -7.59
C GLU A 64 2.12 -24.42 -8.21
N PRO A 65 2.81 -24.02 -9.30
CA PRO A 65 2.61 -22.72 -9.94
C PRO A 65 1.14 -22.34 -10.18
N ALA A 66 0.35 -23.26 -10.73
CA ALA A 66 -1.07 -23.01 -11.02
C ALA A 66 -1.91 -22.75 -9.75
N ALA A 67 -1.53 -23.31 -8.61
CA ALA A 67 -2.25 -23.13 -7.35
C ALA A 67 -2.10 -21.71 -6.76
N VAL A 68 -1.12 -20.95 -7.25
CA VAL A 68 -0.87 -19.56 -6.90
C VAL A 68 -0.94 -18.66 -8.15
N GLY A 69 -1.68 -19.07 -9.17
CA GLY A 69 -1.94 -18.27 -10.37
C GLY A 69 -0.72 -18.02 -11.25
N LEU A 70 0.26 -18.93 -11.28
CA LEU A 70 1.45 -18.82 -12.14
C LEU A 70 1.46 -19.87 -13.26
N ASP A 71 1.92 -19.49 -14.44
CA ASP A 71 2.16 -20.36 -15.58
C ASP A 71 3.51 -21.09 -15.43
N ALA A 72 3.47 -22.42 -15.26
CA ALA A 72 4.65 -23.24 -15.04
C ALA A 72 5.61 -23.26 -16.25
N ALA A 73 5.10 -23.14 -17.48
CA ALA A 73 5.94 -23.15 -18.68
C ALA A 73 6.74 -21.85 -18.79
N ARG A 74 6.10 -20.71 -18.51
CA ARG A 74 6.78 -19.40 -18.46
C ARG A 74 7.83 -19.34 -17.34
N LEU A 75 7.56 -19.94 -16.19
CA LEU A 75 8.58 -20.08 -15.12
C LEU A 75 9.78 -20.95 -15.55
N ALA A 76 9.55 -21.99 -16.35
CA ALA A 76 10.63 -22.80 -16.89
C ALA A 76 11.48 -22.02 -17.92
N GLU A 77 10.86 -21.22 -18.78
CA GLU A 77 11.55 -20.32 -19.71
C GLU A 77 12.36 -19.25 -18.96
N PHE A 78 11.78 -18.65 -17.92
CA PHE A 78 12.47 -17.74 -17.01
C PHE A 78 13.71 -18.40 -16.39
N ALA A 79 13.56 -19.58 -15.78
CA ALA A 79 14.67 -20.30 -15.15
C ALA A 79 15.77 -20.67 -16.16
N GLN A 80 15.39 -21.04 -17.39
CA GLN A 80 16.35 -21.31 -18.46
C GLN A 80 17.11 -20.05 -18.89
N ARG A 81 16.43 -18.89 -18.97
CA ARG A 81 17.03 -17.60 -19.29
C ARG A 81 18.02 -17.16 -18.21
N VAL A 82 17.61 -17.25 -16.95
CA VAL A 82 18.43 -16.85 -15.79
C VAL A 82 19.63 -17.78 -15.64
N GLY A 83 19.43 -19.10 -15.81
CA GLY A 83 20.47 -20.09 -15.60
C GLY A 83 20.87 -20.23 -14.12
N GLY A 84 21.98 -20.92 -13.85
CA GLY A 84 22.50 -21.07 -12.48
C GLY A 84 21.59 -21.89 -11.56
N ARG A 85 21.40 -21.37 -10.34
CA ARG A 85 20.48 -21.92 -9.33
C ARG A 85 19.57 -20.84 -8.77
N GLY A 86 18.32 -21.16 -8.48
CA GLY A 86 17.41 -20.18 -7.95
C GLY A 86 16.03 -20.71 -7.59
N CYS A 87 15.18 -19.77 -7.21
CA CYS A 87 13.81 -20.02 -6.84
C CYS A 87 12.88 -18.86 -7.17
N VAL A 88 11.58 -19.17 -7.30
CA VAL A 88 10.48 -18.22 -7.36
C VAL A 88 9.55 -18.44 -6.18
N VAL A 89 9.14 -17.35 -5.53
CA VAL A 89 8.23 -17.29 -4.40
C VAL A 89 7.04 -16.40 -4.78
N ARG A 90 5.82 -16.83 -4.46
CA ARG A 90 4.59 -16.03 -4.58
C ARG A 90 3.63 -16.36 -3.45
N GLY A 91 2.92 -15.37 -2.90
CA GLY A 91 1.96 -15.63 -1.83
C GLY A 91 2.57 -16.10 -0.52
N GLY A 92 3.89 -15.90 -0.32
CA GLY A 92 4.62 -16.48 0.81
C GLY A 92 4.98 -17.97 0.67
N TYR A 93 4.75 -18.58 -0.49
CA TYR A 93 5.09 -19.98 -0.79
C TYR A 93 6.30 -20.10 -1.71
N MET A 94 7.07 -21.17 -1.56
CA MET A 94 8.03 -21.60 -2.59
C MET A 94 7.25 -22.22 -3.75
N VAL A 95 7.44 -21.71 -4.96
CA VAL A 95 6.60 -22.10 -6.10
C VAL A 95 7.38 -22.85 -7.16
N PHE A 96 8.61 -22.41 -7.41
CA PHE A 96 9.46 -22.99 -8.44
C PHE A 96 10.90 -22.93 -8.01
N THR A 97 11.68 -23.97 -8.30
CA THR A 97 13.12 -24.02 -8.02
C THR A 97 13.86 -24.61 -9.20
N TRP A 98 15.09 -24.16 -9.43
CA TRP A 98 16.00 -24.75 -10.39
C TRP A 98 17.42 -24.80 -9.82
N GLY A 99 18.19 -25.81 -10.21
CA GLY A 99 19.46 -26.10 -9.56
C GLY A 99 19.30 -26.39 -8.06
N ASP A 100 20.34 -26.07 -7.28
CA ASP A 100 20.33 -26.25 -5.82
C ASP A 100 20.05 -24.92 -5.11
N ALA A 101 18.76 -24.58 -4.90
CA ALA A 101 18.34 -23.34 -4.26
C ALA A 101 18.75 -23.20 -2.77
N ALA A 102 19.26 -24.26 -2.14
CA ALA A 102 19.78 -24.24 -0.77
C ALA A 102 21.29 -23.96 -0.71
N ARG A 103 22.01 -24.07 -1.84
CA ARG A 103 23.45 -23.84 -1.88
C ARG A 103 23.77 -22.35 -1.72
N ARG A 104 24.37 -21.98 -0.60
CA ARG A 104 24.94 -20.63 -0.41
C ARG A 104 26.00 -20.30 -1.48
N GLY A 105 26.14 -19.04 -1.80
CA GLY A 105 27.23 -18.47 -2.61
C GLY A 105 27.45 -17.01 -2.23
N ASP A 106 28.60 -16.42 -2.56
CA ASP A 106 28.80 -14.97 -2.47
C ASP A 106 27.81 -14.29 -3.42
N VAL A 107 27.06 -13.30 -2.92
CA VAL A 107 26.09 -12.53 -3.73
C VAL A 107 26.60 -11.16 -4.14
N ALA A 108 27.89 -10.92 -3.92
CA ALA A 108 28.58 -9.73 -4.37
C ALA A 108 27.94 -8.42 -3.95
N SER A 109 27.73 -7.50 -4.88
CA SER A 109 27.14 -6.19 -4.59
C SER A 109 25.72 -6.28 -4.07
N ALA A 110 25.00 -7.38 -4.27
CA ALA A 110 23.69 -7.58 -3.66
C ALA A 110 23.76 -7.59 -2.12
N ALA A 111 24.94 -7.84 -1.52
CA ALA A 111 25.18 -7.72 -0.08
C ALA A 111 24.88 -6.32 0.47
N LYS A 112 25.00 -5.28 -0.36
CA LYS A 112 24.87 -3.87 0.06
C LYS A 112 23.48 -3.56 0.61
N THR A 113 22.43 -4.22 0.12
CA THR A 113 21.06 -4.04 0.63
C THR A 113 20.91 -4.50 2.08
N TRP A 114 21.70 -5.49 2.52
CA TRP A 114 21.73 -5.93 3.90
C TRP A 114 22.39 -4.88 4.80
N TYR A 115 23.35 -4.10 4.29
CA TYR A 115 23.95 -3.00 5.05
C TYR A 115 22.95 -1.86 5.24
N ALA A 116 22.16 -1.54 4.21
CA ALA A 116 21.07 -0.58 4.31
C ALA A 116 20.03 -1.01 5.36
N HIS A 117 19.66 -2.30 5.37
CA HIS A 117 18.79 -2.85 6.42
C HIS A 117 19.33 -2.53 7.82
N PHE A 118 20.59 -2.86 8.08
CA PHE A 118 21.22 -2.61 9.38
C PHE A 118 21.44 -1.12 9.69
N LEU A 119 21.56 -0.25 8.68
CA LEU A 119 21.60 1.19 8.90
C LEU A 119 20.27 1.72 9.43
N PHE A 120 19.14 1.32 8.81
CA PHE A 120 17.81 1.71 9.30
C PHE A 120 17.56 1.18 10.70
N ARG A 121 17.90 -0.09 10.97
CA ARG A 121 17.83 -0.66 12.32
C ARG A 121 18.67 0.12 13.32
N ALA A 122 19.85 0.62 12.93
CA ALA A 122 20.68 1.42 13.83
C ALA A 122 20.01 2.75 14.22
N VAL A 123 19.24 3.36 13.31
CA VAL A 123 18.41 4.54 13.64
C VAL A 123 17.25 4.15 14.55
N GLU A 124 16.50 3.11 14.17
CA GLU A 124 15.31 2.66 14.92
C GLU A 124 15.65 2.21 16.34
N ASP A 125 16.81 1.58 16.53
CA ASP A 125 17.31 1.14 17.84
C ASP A 125 18.00 2.27 18.63
N GLY A 126 18.07 3.49 18.07
CA GLY A 126 18.70 4.64 18.70
C GLY A 126 20.23 4.54 18.84
N ARG A 127 20.88 3.67 18.05
CA ARG A 127 22.35 3.54 17.99
C ARG A 127 22.99 4.72 17.28
N ILE A 128 22.28 5.29 16.31
CA ILE A 128 22.57 6.59 15.70
C ILE A 128 21.30 7.44 15.73
N PRO A 129 21.38 8.78 15.86
CA PRO A 129 20.21 9.63 16.02
C PRO A 129 19.48 9.89 14.69
N SER A 130 20.17 9.82 13.54
CA SER A 130 19.56 10.01 12.22
C SER A 130 20.49 9.51 11.10
N LEU A 131 19.93 9.40 9.89
CA LEU A 131 20.66 9.09 8.66
C LEU A 131 21.57 10.25 8.21
N ASP A 132 21.40 11.44 8.78
CA ASP A 132 22.19 12.65 8.47
C ASP A 132 23.34 12.86 9.46
N GLN A 133 23.56 11.94 10.41
CA GLN A 133 24.71 12.00 11.30
C GLN A 133 26.02 11.88 10.49
N PRO A 134 27.02 12.74 10.75
CA PRO A 134 28.34 12.64 10.12
C PRO A 134 29.09 11.36 10.50
N VAL A 135 29.64 10.67 9.50
CA VAL A 135 30.38 9.41 9.69
C VAL A 135 31.75 9.64 10.33
N VAL A 136 32.29 10.87 10.24
CA VAL A 136 33.56 11.26 10.88
C VAL A 136 33.55 11.05 12.41
N GLU A 137 32.38 11.02 13.05
CA GLU A 137 32.25 10.68 14.47
C GLU A 137 32.64 9.23 14.78
N PHE A 138 32.58 8.34 13.77
CA PHE A 138 32.93 6.92 13.87
C PHE A 138 34.28 6.60 13.22
N GLU A 139 34.70 7.40 12.23
CA GLU A 139 36.01 7.33 11.59
C GLU A 139 36.67 8.72 11.52
N PRO A 140 37.36 9.16 12.60
CA PRO A 140 37.93 10.50 12.69
C PRO A 140 38.99 10.84 11.63
N ARG A 141 39.63 9.82 11.01
CA ARG A 141 40.63 10.05 9.94
C ARG A 141 40.05 10.74 8.71
N LEU A 142 38.72 10.69 8.52
CA LEU A 142 38.04 11.45 7.46
C LEU A 142 38.23 12.97 7.60
N ALA A 143 38.49 13.47 8.82
CA ALA A 143 38.78 14.89 9.06
C ALA A 143 40.19 15.32 8.61
N GLU A 144 41.07 14.38 8.28
CA GLU A 144 42.50 14.62 8.06
C GLU A 144 42.91 14.55 6.59
N ILE A 145 42.08 13.95 5.73
CA ILE A 145 42.37 13.74 4.31
C ILE A 145 41.86 14.87 3.42
N ASN A 146 42.39 14.98 2.20
CA ASN A 146 41.90 15.91 1.18
C ASN A 146 41.91 17.39 1.60
N ALA A 147 42.99 17.84 2.26
CA ALA A 147 43.16 19.24 2.70
C ALA A 147 43.01 20.26 1.55
N ALA A 148 43.50 19.92 0.34
CA ALA A 148 43.37 20.76 -0.85
C ALA A 148 41.91 20.89 -1.36
N LEU A 149 41.03 19.96 -0.97
CA LEU A 149 39.59 19.98 -1.24
C LEU A 149 38.79 20.43 0.00
N GLY A 150 39.45 21.06 0.98
CA GLY A 150 38.79 21.60 2.17
C GLY A 150 38.37 20.56 3.21
N PHE A 151 39.02 19.39 3.25
CA PHE A 151 38.65 18.28 4.14
C PHE A 151 37.21 17.77 3.92
N LYS A 152 36.78 17.72 2.66
CA LYS A 152 35.40 17.41 2.26
C LYS A 152 34.83 16.14 2.91
N ASP A 153 35.66 15.13 3.17
CA ASP A 153 35.21 13.82 3.64
C ASP A 153 34.73 13.83 5.10
N ARG A 154 35.06 14.89 5.86
CA ARG A 154 34.50 15.10 7.21
C ARG A 154 32.99 15.35 7.19
N ASP A 155 32.46 15.80 6.05
CA ASP A 155 31.05 16.16 5.87
C ASP A 155 30.22 14.97 5.34
N ILE A 156 30.83 13.78 5.19
CA ILE A 156 30.12 12.56 4.76
C ILE A 156 29.10 12.12 5.83
N THR A 157 27.86 11.89 5.42
CA THR A 157 26.78 11.33 6.26
C THR A 157 26.43 9.89 5.90
N TRP A 158 25.71 9.20 6.78
CA TRP A 158 25.22 7.84 6.50
C TRP A 158 24.30 7.78 5.28
N ARG A 159 23.43 8.78 5.11
CA ARG A 159 22.56 8.93 3.92
C ARG A 159 23.38 8.95 2.64
N GLN A 160 24.47 9.71 2.62
CA GLN A 160 25.34 9.81 1.45
C GLN A 160 26.08 8.50 1.19
N MET A 161 26.48 7.79 2.25
CA MET A 161 27.04 6.45 2.10
C MET A 161 26.03 5.47 1.48
N ALA A 162 24.81 5.40 2.04
CA ALA A 162 23.76 4.48 1.60
C ALA A 162 23.19 4.81 0.20
N ASN A 163 23.36 6.05 -0.28
CA ASN A 163 22.98 6.41 -1.64
C ASN A 163 24.16 6.46 -2.62
N GLN A 164 25.36 6.04 -2.21
CA GLN A 164 26.56 6.09 -3.06
C GLN A 164 26.86 7.48 -3.64
N VAL A 165 26.60 8.51 -2.84
CA VAL A 165 26.91 9.92 -3.14
C VAL A 165 27.86 10.53 -2.12
N SER A 166 28.64 9.71 -1.38
CA SER A 166 29.62 10.27 -0.44
C SER A 166 30.83 10.89 -1.14
N CYS A 167 31.03 10.52 -2.41
CA CYS A 167 32.18 10.91 -3.22
C CYS A 167 33.52 10.56 -2.55
N TYR A 168 33.56 9.52 -1.72
CA TYR A 168 34.77 9.09 -1.03
C TYR A 168 35.78 8.50 -2.02
N GLY A 169 36.99 9.06 -2.08
CA GLY A 169 38.02 8.65 -3.05
C GLY A 169 37.92 9.33 -4.43
N VAL A 170 36.92 10.19 -4.64
CA VAL A 170 36.83 11.11 -5.79
C VAL A 170 36.76 12.58 -5.33
N ALA A 171 37.05 13.52 -6.22
CA ALA A 171 37.28 14.94 -5.87
C ALA A 171 36.00 15.71 -5.51
N GLU A 172 34.84 15.26 -5.97
CA GLU A 172 33.57 15.92 -5.75
C GLU A 172 33.18 15.97 -4.25
N PRO A 173 32.49 17.03 -3.81
CA PRO A 173 31.98 17.09 -2.43
C PRO A 173 30.88 16.05 -2.18
N PRO A 174 30.72 15.57 -0.94
CA PRO A 174 29.64 14.65 -0.60
C PRO A 174 28.25 15.22 -0.98
N GLY A 175 27.40 14.36 -1.54
CA GLY A 175 26.05 14.66 -2.01
C GLY A 175 25.97 15.24 -3.42
N SER A 176 27.09 15.54 -4.08
CA SER A 176 27.08 16.25 -5.37
C SER A 176 27.17 15.36 -6.62
N ALA A 177 27.64 14.12 -6.48
CA ALA A 177 27.73 13.18 -7.59
C ALA A 177 27.53 11.75 -7.10
N TYR A 178 27.03 10.89 -7.99
CA TYR A 178 26.92 9.45 -7.77
C TYR A 178 28.21 8.74 -8.14
N ASP A 179 28.67 7.88 -7.24
CA ASP A 179 29.88 7.09 -7.40
C ASP A 179 29.67 5.67 -6.88
N TYR A 180 29.47 4.71 -7.80
CA TYR A 180 29.33 3.30 -7.45
C TYR A 180 30.70 2.71 -7.07
N ASN A 181 30.97 2.61 -5.76
CA ASN A 181 32.33 2.54 -5.22
C ASN A 181 32.48 1.51 -4.09
N ASP A 182 33.28 0.47 -4.31
CA ASP A 182 33.52 -0.60 -3.33
C ASP A 182 34.46 -0.21 -2.18
N TRP A 183 35.30 0.82 -2.35
CA TRP A 183 36.15 1.33 -1.27
C TRP A 183 35.31 2.05 -0.22
N GLN A 184 34.38 2.89 -0.67
CA GLN A 184 33.38 3.50 0.21
C GLN A 184 32.54 2.43 0.94
N MET A 185 32.16 1.36 0.25
CA MET A 185 31.31 0.32 0.85
C MET A 185 32.02 -0.49 1.92
N ALA A 186 33.35 -0.68 1.79
CA ALA A 186 34.16 -1.26 2.86
C ALA A 186 34.19 -0.34 4.09
N LEU A 187 34.42 0.96 3.87
CA LEU A 187 34.39 1.96 4.94
C LEU A 187 33.02 2.02 5.63
N PHE A 188 31.94 2.02 4.84
CA PHE A 188 30.56 2.02 5.34
C PHE A 188 30.30 0.79 6.21
N TRP A 189 30.70 -0.40 5.75
CA TRP A 189 30.57 -1.64 6.51
C TRP A 189 31.37 -1.59 7.82
N ASP A 190 32.63 -1.17 7.78
CA ASP A 190 33.49 -1.12 8.98
C ASP A 190 32.94 -0.13 10.00
N CYS A 191 32.49 1.06 9.57
CA CYS A 191 31.89 2.04 10.48
C CYS A 191 30.60 1.49 11.09
N LEU A 192 29.70 0.93 10.27
CA LEU A 192 28.41 0.45 10.74
C LEU A 192 28.57 -0.75 11.69
N PHE A 193 29.23 -1.82 11.25
CA PHE A 193 29.26 -3.06 12.04
C PHE A 193 30.29 -3.01 13.16
N GLN A 194 31.49 -2.46 12.93
CA GLN A 194 32.53 -2.45 13.97
C GLN A 194 32.39 -1.31 14.97
N ARG A 195 31.89 -0.14 14.55
CA ARG A 195 31.78 1.03 15.44
C ARG A 195 30.37 1.20 16.01
N VAL A 196 29.33 1.16 15.17
CA VAL A 196 27.94 1.35 15.64
C VAL A 196 27.39 0.10 16.33
N TYR A 197 27.58 -1.09 15.72
CA TYR A 197 27.16 -2.35 16.33
C TYR A 197 28.18 -2.93 17.31
N GLY A 198 29.45 -2.49 17.25
CA GLY A 198 30.51 -2.95 18.15
C GLY A 198 30.96 -4.39 17.89
N ALA A 199 30.74 -4.93 16.69
CA ALA A 199 31.05 -6.30 16.32
C ALA A 199 32.38 -6.42 15.57
N ALA A 200 33.16 -7.45 15.88
CA ALA A 200 34.36 -7.79 15.12
C ALA A 200 34.00 -8.67 13.92
N TRP A 201 34.91 -8.84 12.96
CA TRP A 201 34.66 -9.71 11.81
C TRP A 201 34.38 -11.16 12.22
N GLU A 202 35.02 -11.64 13.29
CA GLU A 202 34.91 -13.00 13.79
C GLU A 202 33.57 -13.32 14.43
N ASN A 203 32.82 -12.31 14.91
CA ASN A 203 31.60 -12.53 15.67
C ASN A 203 30.36 -11.81 15.12
N VAL A 204 30.50 -10.94 14.10
CA VAL A 204 29.39 -10.18 13.51
C VAL A 204 28.21 -11.05 13.09
N ASP A 205 28.47 -12.26 12.60
CA ASP A 205 27.40 -13.20 12.24
C ASP A 205 26.56 -13.55 13.47
N SER A 206 27.22 -14.08 14.51
CA SER A 206 26.57 -14.52 15.74
C SER A 206 26.00 -13.40 16.62
N SER A 207 26.56 -12.18 16.55
CA SER A 207 26.19 -11.08 17.44
C SER A 207 25.27 -10.03 16.78
N VAL A 208 25.19 -10.01 15.44
CA VAL A 208 24.41 -9.03 14.68
C VAL A 208 23.55 -9.72 13.63
N LEU A 209 24.15 -10.39 12.64
CA LEU A 209 23.43 -10.91 11.46
C LEU A 209 22.35 -11.95 11.81
N HIS A 210 22.71 -12.91 12.66
CA HIS A 210 21.85 -14.00 13.10
C HIS A 210 20.71 -13.49 13.99
N PRO A 211 20.98 -12.91 15.18
CA PRO A 211 19.91 -12.56 16.11
C PRO A 211 19.00 -11.42 15.63
N LEU A 212 19.50 -10.52 14.79
CA LEU A 212 18.74 -9.32 14.39
C LEU A 212 18.06 -9.44 13.03
N LEU A 213 18.40 -10.44 12.21
CA LEU A 213 17.82 -10.59 10.87
C LEU A 213 17.54 -12.04 10.49
N THR A 214 18.58 -12.86 10.33
CA THR A 214 18.43 -14.18 9.67
C THR A 214 17.71 -15.22 10.53
N GLU A 215 17.87 -15.21 11.86
CA GLU A 215 17.05 -16.05 12.74
C GLU A 215 15.59 -15.56 12.80
N PRO A 216 15.29 -14.24 12.98
CA PRO A 216 13.92 -13.74 12.90
C PRO A 216 13.16 -14.12 11.62
N ILE A 217 13.79 -14.03 10.45
CA ILE A 217 13.15 -14.41 9.17
C ILE A 217 13.26 -15.91 8.86
N GLY A 218 13.91 -16.69 9.73
CA GLY A 218 14.00 -18.14 9.61
C GLY A 218 14.85 -18.64 8.44
N CYS A 219 15.99 -18.00 8.17
CA CYS A 219 16.95 -18.51 7.19
C CYS A 219 17.41 -19.92 7.55
N GLU A 220 17.43 -20.81 6.57
CA GLU A 220 17.72 -22.24 6.75
C GLU A 220 19.20 -22.58 6.55
N ASP A 221 19.90 -21.80 5.74
CA ASP A 221 21.20 -22.16 5.19
C ASP A 221 22.35 -21.42 5.86
N ASN A 222 22.13 -20.77 7.01
CA ASN A 222 23.14 -20.07 7.81
C ASN A 222 23.94 -19.02 7.00
N PRO A 223 23.32 -17.89 6.60
CA PRO A 223 24.02 -16.81 5.88
C PRO A 223 25.18 -16.22 6.70
N THR A 224 26.18 -15.66 6.01
CA THR A 224 27.40 -15.12 6.65
C THR A 224 27.91 -13.87 5.95
N PHE A 225 28.41 -12.87 6.70
CA PHE A 225 29.16 -11.73 6.15
C PHE A 225 30.65 -12.05 5.88
N MET A 226 31.06 -13.29 6.06
CA MET A 226 32.44 -13.74 5.84
C MET A 226 32.50 -14.75 4.69
N ALA A 227 31.89 -14.40 3.54
CA ALA A 227 31.87 -15.26 2.35
C ALA A 227 33.25 -15.79 1.93
N PHE A 228 34.30 -15.00 2.13
CA PHE A 228 35.70 -15.36 1.86
C PHE A 228 36.57 -15.43 3.13
N GLY A 229 35.96 -15.47 4.31
CA GLY A 229 36.64 -15.40 5.60
C GLY A 229 37.10 -13.99 6.00
N THR A 230 37.78 -13.87 7.13
CA THR A 230 38.23 -12.56 7.67
C THR A 230 39.48 -11.99 6.97
N GLY A 231 40.19 -12.83 6.19
CA GLY A 231 41.44 -12.46 5.51
C GLY A 231 41.27 -11.98 4.06
N ASP A 232 40.11 -12.18 3.45
CA ASP A 232 39.78 -11.70 2.10
C ASP A 232 38.39 -11.05 2.12
N ARG A 233 38.31 -9.76 1.79
CA ARG A 233 37.06 -8.97 1.67
C ARG A 233 36.02 -9.26 2.77
N PRO A 234 36.35 -9.06 4.07
CA PRO A 234 35.38 -9.20 5.15
C PRO A 234 34.19 -8.26 4.94
N GLY A 235 33.00 -8.75 5.29
CA GLY A 235 31.72 -8.08 5.05
C GLY A 235 30.96 -8.62 3.82
N ARG A 236 31.61 -9.37 2.92
CA ARG A 236 30.94 -10.00 1.77
C ARG A 236 29.92 -11.04 2.22
N LEU A 237 28.70 -10.92 1.73
CA LEU A 237 27.59 -11.80 2.10
C LEU A 237 27.62 -13.09 1.28
N SER A 238 27.54 -14.23 1.97
CA SER A 238 27.16 -15.50 1.38
C SER A 238 25.79 -15.96 1.85
N VAL A 239 24.87 -16.20 0.90
CA VAL A 239 23.48 -16.58 1.16
C VAL A 239 22.98 -17.51 0.04
N SER A 240 22.01 -18.39 0.33
CA SER A 240 21.36 -19.25 -0.66
C SER A 240 20.21 -18.52 -1.34
N PRO A 241 19.82 -18.89 -2.57
CA PRO A 241 18.65 -18.29 -3.22
C PRO A 241 17.37 -18.31 -2.36
N ARG A 242 17.08 -19.44 -1.70
CA ARG A 242 15.85 -19.55 -0.88
C ARG A 242 15.87 -18.69 0.38
N ASP A 243 17.05 -18.42 0.96
CA ASP A 243 17.16 -17.50 2.09
C ASP A 243 17.22 -16.04 1.64
N PHE A 244 17.79 -15.76 0.47
CA PHE A 244 17.76 -14.42 -0.08
C PHE A 244 16.34 -14.03 -0.49
N ALA A 245 15.52 -15.00 -0.94
CA ALA A 245 14.08 -14.80 -1.15
C ALA A 245 13.33 -14.43 0.15
N ARG A 246 13.74 -14.92 1.33
CA ARG A 246 13.16 -14.47 2.62
C ARG A 246 13.45 -13.01 2.90
N PHE A 247 14.67 -12.57 2.59
CA PHE A 247 15.03 -11.15 2.68
C PHE A 247 14.22 -10.30 1.71
N GLY A 248 14.00 -10.77 0.48
CA GLY A 248 13.06 -10.14 -0.47
C GLY A 248 11.63 -10.07 0.08
N LEU A 249 11.15 -11.15 0.70
CA LEU A 249 9.80 -11.22 1.30
C LEU A 249 9.63 -10.23 2.46
N LEU A 250 10.68 -10.01 3.26
CA LEU A 250 10.66 -8.99 4.31
C LEU A 250 10.37 -7.59 3.73
N TYR A 251 10.98 -7.22 2.61
CA TYR A 251 10.75 -5.92 1.97
C TYR A 251 9.42 -5.87 1.22
N LEU A 252 9.02 -6.97 0.57
CA LEU A 252 7.71 -7.12 -0.05
C LEU A 252 6.57 -6.94 0.97
N ARG A 253 6.80 -7.33 2.22
CA ARG A 253 5.87 -7.16 3.34
C ARG A 253 6.22 -5.96 4.23
N GLU A 254 6.91 -4.97 3.68
CA GLU A 254 7.18 -3.68 4.31
C GLU A 254 7.79 -3.78 5.71
N GLY A 255 8.75 -4.69 5.89
CA GLY A 255 9.47 -4.87 7.14
C GLY A 255 8.71 -5.66 8.22
N GLN A 256 7.49 -6.13 7.92
CA GLN A 256 6.76 -7.05 8.78
C GLN A 256 7.27 -8.48 8.60
N TRP A 257 7.21 -9.25 9.67
CA TRP A 257 7.43 -10.69 9.66
C TRP A 257 6.57 -11.36 10.73
N ARG A 258 5.47 -11.98 10.31
CA ARG A 258 4.42 -12.52 11.19
C ARG A 258 3.89 -11.43 12.14
N ASP A 259 4.08 -11.61 13.44
CA ASP A 259 3.68 -10.71 14.52
C ASP A 259 4.76 -9.66 14.86
N ARG A 260 5.85 -9.59 14.09
CA ARG A 260 7.00 -8.74 14.40
C ARG A 260 7.26 -7.71 13.30
N THR A 261 7.39 -6.45 13.70
CA THR A 261 8.03 -5.42 12.88
C THR A 261 9.54 -5.57 13.02
N LEU A 262 10.21 -6.11 11.99
CA LEU A 262 11.68 -6.16 11.96
C LEU A 262 12.26 -4.85 11.42
N MET A 263 11.54 -4.15 10.55
CA MET A 263 11.87 -2.81 10.06
C MET A 263 10.58 -2.01 9.97
N SER A 264 10.62 -0.70 10.25
CA SER A 264 9.42 0.12 10.09
C SER A 264 8.95 0.12 8.62
N PRO A 265 7.63 0.08 8.35
CA PRO A 265 7.10 0.16 6.99
C PRO A 265 7.61 1.38 6.21
N GLY A 266 7.76 2.53 6.89
CA GLY A 266 8.31 3.74 6.28
C GLY A 266 9.75 3.56 5.77
N HIS A 267 10.66 2.95 6.55
CA HIS A 267 12.01 2.69 6.08
C HIS A 267 12.07 1.59 5.01
N ALA A 268 11.24 0.55 5.13
CA ALA A 268 11.17 -0.53 4.15
C ALA A 268 10.75 0.00 2.78
N ARG A 269 9.69 0.83 2.72
CA ARG A 269 9.24 1.50 1.48
C ARG A 269 10.30 2.48 0.98
N MET A 270 10.81 3.36 1.85
CA MET A 270 11.82 4.35 1.47
C MET A 270 13.04 3.70 0.80
N ALA A 271 13.44 2.51 1.26
CA ALA A 271 14.59 1.80 0.72
C ALA A 271 14.44 1.39 -0.75
N VAL A 272 13.21 1.18 -1.23
CA VAL A 272 12.93 0.60 -2.55
C VAL A 272 12.11 1.52 -3.46
N SER A 273 11.62 2.66 -2.95
CA SER A 273 10.77 3.59 -3.72
C SER A 273 11.24 5.05 -3.72
N SER A 274 12.41 5.34 -3.14
CA SER A 274 12.98 6.71 -3.08
C SER A 274 14.30 6.80 -3.87
N PRO A 275 14.29 6.67 -5.20
CA PRO A 275 15.52 6.72 -5.99
C PRO A 275 16.15 8.12 -5.97
N LEU A 276 17.47 8.16 -6.18
CA LEU A 276 18.18 9.41 -6.39
C LEU A 276 17.58 10.23 -7.53
N PRO A 277 17.44 11.56 -7.38
CA PRO A 277 16.94 12.39 -8.45
C PRO A 277 17.97 12.46 -9.60
N ASN A 278 17.46 12.47 -10.83
CA ASN A 278 18.25 12.57 -12.07
C ASN A 278 19.15 13.82 -12.15
N SER A 279 18.90 14.83 -11.31
CA SER A 279 19.75 16.02 -11.15
C SER A 279 21.11 15.72 -10.54
N ILE A 280 21.30 14.60 -9.83
CA ILE A 280 22.60 14.16 -9.34
C ILE A 280 23.36 13.51 -10.51
N PRO A 281 24.48 14.09 -10.98
CA PRO A 281 25.27 13.50 -12.06
C PRO A 281 26.10 12.30 -11.57
N ARG A 282 26.58 11.47 -12.50
CA ARG A 282 27.69 10.54 -12.23
C ARG A 282 28.98 11.31 -11.98
N THR A 283 29.84 10.82 -11.09
CA THR A 283 31.17 11.40 -10.86
C THR A 283 32.01 11.47 -12.15
N ALA A 284 32.81 12.53 -12.27
CA ALA A 284 33.85 12.69 -13.28
C ALA A 284 35.05 11.74 -13.07
N GLY A 285 35.12 11.04 -11.94
CA GLY A 285 36.16 10.06 -11.66
C GLY A 285 37.54 10.68 -11.48
N VAL A 286 37.62 11.87 -10.86
CA VAL A 286 38.90 12.48 -10.51
C VAL A 286 39.31 11.97 -9.13
N ALA A 287 40.42 11.24 -9.05
CA ALA A 287 40.86 10.62 -7.80
C ALA A 287 41.10 11.66 -6.68
N ALA A 288 40.69 11.29 -5.47
CA ALA A 288 40.99 11.99 -4.24
C ALA A 288 41.63 11.03 -3.21
N GLU A 289 42.22 11.60 -2.17
CA GLU A 289 42.81 10.83 -1.08
C GLU A 289 41.73 9.97 -0.38
N MET A 290 42.11 8.75 -0.03
CA MET A 290 41.37 7.88 0.89
C MET A 290 42.16 7.75 2.18
N ILE A 291 41.51 7.34 3.26
CA ILE A 291 42.22 7.12 4.53
C ILE A 291 43.32 6.07 4.36
N SER A 292 44.44 6.25 5.06
CA SER A 292 45.56 5.34 4.97
C SER A 292 45.16 3.90 5.36
N GLY A 293 45.53 2.94 4.52
CA GLY A 293 45.22 1.52 4.70
C GLY A 293 43.78 1.13 4.39
N GLN A 294 43.00 1.99 3.71
CA GLN A 294 41.65 1.66 3.28
C GLN A 294 41.61 0.33 2.51
N ARG A 295 40.64 -0.53 2.83
CA ARG A 295 40.36 -1.79 2.12
C ARG A 295 39.22 -1.60 1.12
N THR A 296 39.05 -2.57 0.23
CA THR A 296 37.95 -2.65 -0.74
C THR A 296 37.06 -3.86 -0.49
N MET A 297 35.79 -3.78 -0.89
CA MET A 297 34.85 -4.90 -0.93
C MET A 297 34.95 -5.76 -2.20
N GLY A 298 35.72 -5.33 -3.21
CA GLY A 298 35.78 -6.01 -4.49
C GLY A 298 36.69 -5.32 -5.49
N SER A 299 36.28 -4.13 -5.96
CA SER A 299 37.02 -3.36 -6.95
C SER A 299 38.42 -3.01 -6.50
N LYS A 300 39.39 -3.14 -7.40
CA LYS A 300 40.78 -2.71 -7.19
C LYS A 300 41.12 -1.42 -7.94
N GLN A 301 40.13 -0.82 -8.61
CA GLN A 301 40.32 0.42 -9.38
C GLN A 301 40.35 1.63 -8.43
N VAL A 302 41.20 2.62 -8.74
CA VAL A 302 41.28 3.90 -8.02
C VAL A 302 41.44 5.03 -9.05
N PRO A 303 40.50 5.98 -9.13
CA PRO A 303 39.22 5.97 -8.41
C PRO A 303 38.32 4.84 -8.91
N ASP A 304 37.47 4.32 -8.02
CA ASP A 304 36.41 3.38 -8.42
C ASP A 304 35.21 4.18 -8.92
N ASN A 305 34.49 3.67 -9.92
CA ASN A 305 33.27 4.27 -10.48
C ASN A 305 32.61 3.26 -11.43
N GLN A 306 31.91 2.28 -10.88
CA GLN A 306 31.50 1.09 -11.63
C GLN A 306 30.27 1.33 -12.53
N GLY A 307 29.46 2.35 -12.27
CA GLY A 307 28.23 2.60 -13.02
C GLY A 307 27.55 3.93 -12.68
N ASP A 308 26.53 4.29 -13.46
CA ASP A 308 25.62 5.38 -13.15
C ASP A 308 24.37 4.85 -12.42
N HIS A 309 23.63 5.72 -11.74
CA HIS A 309 22.40 5.34 -11.03
C HIS A 309 21.17 5.27 -11.94
N LEU A 310 21.19 5.96 -13.08
CA LEU A 310 20.13 5.94 -14.11
C LEU A 310 18.71 6.21 -13.56
N GLY A 311 18.59 7.06 -12.54
CA GLY A 311 17.32 7.33 -11.85
C GLY A 311 16.73 6.12 -11.12
N SER A 312 17.54 5.10 -10.89
CA SER A 312 17.13 3.73 -10.57
C SER A 312 17.89 3.15 -9.37
N TYR A 313 18.39 4.01 -8.47
CA TYR A 313 19.13 3.60 -7.27
C TYR A 313 18.57 4.27 -6.03
N SER A 314 18.16 3.46 -5.04
CA SER A 314 17.52 3.90 -3.80
C SER A 314 18.14 3.15 -2.62
N TRP A 315 18.83 3.82 -1.69
CA TRP A 315 19.34 3.20 -0.45
C TRP A 315 19.97 1.80 -0.60
N LEU A 316 20.87 1.66 -1.58
CA LEU A 316 21.57 0.42 -1.95
C LEU A 316 20.76 -0.65 -2.69
N TRP A 317 19.50 -0.36 -3.04
CA TRP A 317 18.66 -1.12 -3.95
C TRP A 317 18.65 -0.52 -5.36
N TRP A 318 18.47 -1.39 -6.35
CA TRP A 318 18.11 -0.98 -7.71
C TRP A 318 16.59 -0.95 -7.86
N THR A 319 16.05 0.05 -8.54
CA THR A 319 14.61 0.21 -8.76
C THR A 319 14.30 0.24 -10.27
N ASN A 320 13.05 0.01 -10.65
CA ASN A 320 12.61 0.17 -12.03
C ASN A 320 12.37 1.64 -12.39
N GLY A 321 13.36 2.50 -12.11
CA GLY A 321 13.27 3.95 -12.29
C GLY A 321 13.34 4.41 -13.74
N VAL A 322 13.31 5.73 -13.93
CA VAL A 322 13.38 6.39 -15.23
C VAL A 322 14.62 7.27 -15.28
N ASP A 323 15.44 7.10 -16.31
CA ASP A 323 16.70 7.80 -16.47
C ASP A 323 16.53 9.25 -16.97
N ARG A 324 17.66 9.94 -17.18
CA ARG A 324 17.71 11.34 -17.64
C ARG A 324 17.17 11.54 -19.06
N THR A 325 16.99 10.46 -19.83
CA THR A 325 16.45 10.48 -21.19
C THR A 325 14.97 10.12 -21.24
N GLY A 326 14.37 9.73 -20.11
CA GLY A 326 12.99 9.24 -20.03
C GLY A 326 12.86 7.73 -20.24
N ALA A 327 13.98 6.99 -20.34
CA ALA A 327 13.96 5.54 -20.51
C ALA A 327 13.84 4.83 -19.15
N ARG A 328 12.92 3.86 -19.06
CA ARG A 328 12.76 3.01 -17.88
C ARG A 328 13.83 1.92 -17.84
N ASN A 329 14.31 1.56 -16.66
CA ASN A 329 15.40 0.58 -16.47
C ASN A 329 15.02 -0.83 -16.95
N TRP A 330 13.85 -1.32 -16.55
CA TRP A 330 13.26 -2.60 -16.97
C TRP A 330 11.86 -2.36 -17.53
N PRO A 331 11.73 -1.90 -18.79
CA PRO A 331 10.45 -1.56 -19.40
C PRO A 331 9.50 -2.76 -19.56
N SER A 332 10.00 -3.99 -19.53
CA SER A 332 9.20 -5.22 -19.66
C SER A 332 8.61 -5.69 -18.32
N ALA A 333 8.88 -5.00 -17.20
CA ALA A 333 8.36 -5.34 -15.89
C ALA A 333 7.51 -4.21 -15.26
N PRO A 334 6.63 -4.55 -14.29
CA PRO A 334 5.89 -3.56 -13.53
C PRO A 334 6.76 -2.46 -12.93
N ALA A 335 6.22 -1.24 -12.88
CA ALA A 335 6.96 -0.04 -12.48
C ALA A 335 7.45 -0.06 -11.03
N ASP A 336 6.82 -0.87 -10.18
CA ASP A 336 7.15 -1.07 -8.77
C ASP A 336 8.23 -2.14 -8.53
N THR A 337 8.79 -2.72 -9.60
CA THR A 337 9.87 -3.72 -9.50
C THR A 337 11.14 -3.13 -8.89
N TYR A 338 11.77 -3.86 -7.97
CA TYR A 338 13.08 -3.54 -7.42
C TYR A 338 13.96 -4.78 -7.26
N ALA A 339 15.27 -4.56 -7.13
CA ALA A 339 16.27 -5.62 -7.18
C ALA A 339 17.47 -5.36 -6.28
N ALA A 340 18.08 -6.45 -5.82
CA ALA A 340 19.45 -6.45 -5.30
C ALA A 340 20.32 -7.24 -6.28
N LEU A 341 21.31 -6.60 -6.91
CA LEU A 341 22.09 -7.20 -8.00
C LEU A 341 23.60 -7.20 -7.70
N GLY A 342 24.20 -8.38 -7.83
CA GLY A 342 25.63 -8.69 -7.73
C GLY A 342 26.24 -9.01 -9.09
N HIS A 343 27.50 -8.64 -9.30
CA HIS A 343 28.26 -8.85 -10.55
C HIS A 343 27.44 -8.63 -11.83
N GLY A 344 26.79 -7.48 -11.99
CA GLY A 344 26.02 -7.20 -13.21
C GLY A 344 24.80 -8.09 -13.44
N GLY A 345 24.32 -8.80 -12.41
CA GLY A 345 23.11 -9.64 -12.46
C GLY A 345 23.38 -11.16 -12.33
N HIS A 346 24.62 -11.60 -12.11
CA HIS A 346 24.92 -13.02 -11.88
C HIS A 346 24.36 -13.55 -10.56
N GLU A 347 24.24 -12.70 -9.55
CA GLU A 347 23.58 -13.02 -8.29
C GLU A 347 22.55 -11.95 -7.97
N GLY A 348 21.39 -12.34 -7.46
CA GLY A 348 20.43 -11.33 -7.08
C GLY A 348 19.06 -11.83 -6.69
N ILE A 349 18.22 -10.81 -6.45
CA ILE A 349 16.78 -10.96 -6.30
C ILE A 349 16.07 -9.92 -7.15
N PHE A 350 14.95 -10.31 -7.74
CA PHE A 350 13.90 -9.44 -8.22
C PHE A 350 12.71 -9.56 -7.29
N VAL A 351 12.08 -8.43 -6.98
CA VAL A 351 10.83 -8.36 -6.22
C VAL A 351 9.86 -7.49 -7.01
N ILE A 352 8.66 -8.01 -7.25
CA ILE A 352 7.58 -7.34 -7.99
C ILE A 352 6.35 -7.29 -7.06
N PRO A 353 6.15 -6.18 -6.33
CA PRO A 353 5.09 -6.08 -5.34
C PRO A 353 3.68 -6.30 -5.86
N SER A 354 3.33 -5.67 -6.98
CA SER A 354 2.06 -5.81 -7.71
C SER A 354 1.73 -7.25 -8.07
N LEU A 355 2.72 -8.12 -8.24
CA LEU A 355 2.53 -9.54 -8.55
C LEU A 355 2.70 -10.47 -7.33
N ASP A 356 2.99 -9.90 -6.15
CA ASP A 356 3.42 -10.61 -4.92
C ASP A 356 4.54 -11.62 -5.20
N LEU A 357 5.47 -11.26 -6.09
CA LEU A 357 6.40 -12.20 -6.73
C LEU A 357 7.85 -11.88 -6.39
N ILE A 358 8.63 -12.90 -6.06
CA ILE A 358 10.07 -12.80 -5.80
C ILE A 358 10.77 -13.87 -6.63
N ALA A 359 11.82 -13.49 -7.35
CA ALA A 359 12.77 -14.44 -7.93
C ALA A 359 14.15 -14.21 -7.32
N SER A 360 14.82 -15.27 -6.89
CA SER A 360 16.19 -15.21 -6.37
C SER A 360 17.08 -16.22 -7.05
N TRP A 361 18.33 -15.84 -7.31
CA TRP A 361 19.29 -16.71 -7.98
C TRP A 361 20.74 -16.40 -7.61
N ASN A 362 21.59 -17.41 -7.78
CA ASN A 362 23.04 -17.31 -7.76
C ASN A 362 23.63 -17.98 -9.01
N GLU A 363 24.77 -17.48 -9.49
CA GLU A 363 25.51 -18.04 -10.63
C GLU A 363 24.68 -18.05 -11.94
N SER A 364 23.90 -16.99 -12.16
CA SER A 364 23.14 -16.77 -13.40
C SER A 364 24.07 -16.67 -14.62
N THR A 365 23.51 -16.86 -15.80
CA THR A 365 24.17 -16.63 -17.08
C THR A 365 23.78 -15.29 -17.73
N MET A 366 23.02 -14.45 -17.03
CA MET A 366 22.54 -13.16 -17.57
C MET A 366 23.68 -12.16 -17.69
N GLU A 367 23.71 -11.40 -18.80
CA GLU A 367 24.70 -10.36 -19.04
C GLU A 367 24.04 -8.99 -19.28
N GLY A 368 24.15 -8.09 -18.30
CA GLY A 368 23.71 -6.69 -18.44
C GLY A 368 22.21 -6.49 -18.36
N SER A 369 21.78 -5.23 -18.54
CA SER A 369 20.39 -4.79 -18.29
C SER A 369 19.37 -5.36 -19.27
N ALA A 370 19.75 -5.56 -20.54
CA ALA A 370 18.83 -6.10 -21.55
C ALA A 370 18.43 -7.56 -21.23
N ASP A 371 19.36 -8.37 -20.74
CA ASP A 371 19.08 -9.75 -20.32
C ASP A 371 18.22 -9.79 -19.05
N GLN A 372 18.49 -8.87 -18.12
CA GLN A 372 17.68 -8.70 -16.91
C GLN A 372 16.24 -8.31 -17.25
N ASP A 373 16.04 -7.34 -18.15
CA ASP A 373 14.72 -6.90 -18.60
C ASP A 373 13.95 -8.04 -19.29
N ALA A 374 14.61 -8.79 -20.18
CA ALA A 374 13.98 -9.95 -20.83
C ALA A 374 13.58 -11.04 -19.83
N ALA A 375 14.43 -11.31 -18.81
CA ALA A 375 14.10 -12.25 -17.75
C ALA A 375 12.93 -11.74 -16.89
N LEU A 376 12.92 -10.46 -16.56
CA LEU A 376 11.82 -9.81 -15.84
C LEU A 376 10.51 -9.86 -16.61
N GLY A 377 10.53 -9.64 -17.93
CA GLY A 377 9.35 -9.80 -18.79
C GLY A 377 8.80 -11.22 -18.78
N LEU A 378 9.66 -12.23 -18.84
CA LEU A 378 9.24 -13.64 -18.70
C LEU A 378 8.63 -13.91 -17.32
N LEU A 379 9.27 -13.43 -16.25
CA LEU A 379 8.79 -13.59 -14.88
C LEU A 379 7.44 -12.91 -14.66
N ALA A 380 7.28 -11.66 -15.10
CA ALA A 380 6.04 -10.91 -15.00
C ALA A 380 4.93 -11.60 -15.81
N SER A 381 5.21 -12.01 -17.04
CA SER A 381 4.25 -12.74 -17.86
C SER A 381 3.87 -14.10 -17.27
N ALA A 382 4.65 -14.68 -16.37
CA ALA A 382 4.27 -15.92 -15.71
C ALA A 382 3.08 -15.72 -14.75
N ALA A 383 2.82 -14.50 -14.27
CA ALA A 383 1.63 -14.18 -13.50
C ALA A 383 0.39 -14.20 -14.38
N LEU A 384 -0.57 -15.06 -14.02
CA LEU A 384 -1.91 -15.04 -14.59
C LEU A 384 -2.72 -13.91 -13.94
N PRO A 385 -3.67 -13.30 -14.67
CA PRO A 385 -4.52 -12.25 -14.15
C PRO A 385 -5.18 -12.62 -12.82
N SER A 386 -4.97 -11.80 -11.80
CA SER A 386 -5.49 -12.00 -10.45
C SER A 386 -5.45 -10.70 -9.66
N PRO A 387 -6.45 -10.46 -8.78
CA PRO A 387 -6.39 -9.36 -7.84
C PRO A 387 -5.16 -9.41 -6.95
N MET A 388 -4.63 -8.24 -6.62
CA MET A 388 -3.59 -8.04 -5.62
C MET A 388 -4.16 -8.21 -4.21
N LEU A 389 -3.31 -8.60 -3.27
CA LEU A 389 -3.70 -8.60 -1.86
C LEU A 389 -4.03 -7.17 -1.39
N GLY A 390 -5.15 -7.02 -0.68
CA GLY A 390 -5.66 -5.73 -0.21
C GLY A 390 -6.37 -4.90 -1.30
N GLN A 391 -6.44 -5.39 -2.54
CA GLN A 391 -7.17 -4.74 -3.62
C GLN A 391 -8.68 -4.78 -3.38
N VAL A 392 -9.37 -3.70 -3.75
CA VAL A 392 -10.83 -3.71 -3.83
C VAL A 392 -11.27 -4.53 -5.04
N THR A 393 -12.19 -5.47 -4.83
CA THR A 393 -12.72 -6.37 -5.85
C THR A 393 -14.21 -6.57 -5.64
N ALA A 394 -14.95 -6.91 -6.69
CA ALA A 394 -16.30 -7.45 -6.54
C ALA A 394 -16.23 -8.78 -5.78
N ASP A 395 -17.13 -9.01 -4.81
CA ASP A 395 -17.18 -10.31 -4.14
C ASP A 395 -17.87 -11.33 -5.07
N PRO A 396 -17.14 -12.35 -5.58
CA PRO A 396 -17.73 -13.33 -6.47
C PRO A 396 -18.82 -14.18 -5.80
N ALA A 397 -18.83 -14.28 -4.46
CA ALA A 397 -19.87 -14.99 -3.72
C ALA A 397 -21.08 -14.10 -3.39
N HIS A 398 -20.86 -12.77 -3.32
CA HIS A 398 -21.87 -11.78 -2.95
C HIS A 398 -21.74 -10.52 -3.84
N PRO A 399 -22.06 -10.58 -5.15
CA PRO A 399 -21.75 -9.49 -6.09
C PRO A 399 -22.38 -8.13 -5.77
N GLN A 400 -23.38 -8.09 -4.89
CA GLN A 400 -23.92 -6.86 -4.33
C GLN A 400 -22.95 -6.09 -3.42
N TRP A 401 -21.85 -6.73 -3.01
CA TRP A 401 -20.81 -6.16 -2.18
C TRP A 401 -19.45 -6.24 -2.87
N LEU A 402 -18.63 -5.22 -2.60
CA LEU A 402 -17.21 -5.21 -2.83
C LEU A 402 -16.47 -5.69 -1.57
N ARG A 403 -15.24 -6.16 -1.74
CA ARG A 403 -14.37 -6.68 -0.67
C ARG A 403 -12.92 -6.28 -0.86
N ARG A 404 -12.14 -6.31 0.23
CA ARG A 404 -10.68 -6.32 0.16
C ARG A 404 -10.20 -7.75 -0.09
N HIS A 405 -9.53 -7.98 -1.20
CA HIS A 405 -8.99 -9.30 -1.54
C HIS A 405 -8.00 -9.75 -0.45
N GLY A 406 -8.31 -10.85 0.24
CA GLY A 406 -7.52 -11.40 1.35
C GLY A 406 -7.55 -10.64 2.69
N GLU A 407 -8.30 -9.54 2.84
CA GLU A 407 -8.31 -8.74 4.09
C GLU A 407 -9.70 -8.55 4.74
N GLY A 408 -10.80 -8.80 4.02
CA GLY A 408 -12.16 -8.81 4.60
C GLY A 408 -13.19 -7.91 3.89
N PRO A 409 -14.26 -7.49 4.59
CA PRO A 409 -15.30 -6.63 4.03
C PRO A 409 -14.77 -5.25 3.66
N PHE A 410 -15.46 -4.57 2.74
CA PHE A 410 -15.10 -3.23 2.30
C PHE A 410 -16.33 -2.33 2.21
N PHE A 411 -16.24 -1.13 2.79
CA PHE A 411 -17.26 -0.08 2.64
C PHE A 411 -16.69 1.21 2.07
N MET A 412 -17.38 1.82 1.12
CA MET A 412 -17.00 3.07 0.48
C MET A 412 -17.95 4.20 0.87
N CYS A 413 -17.40 5.28 1.42
CA CYS A 413 -18.15 6.50 1.69
C CYS A 413 -17.27 7.74 1.64
N GLY A 414 -17.69 8.79 0.92
CA GLY A 414 -16.91 10.01 0.88
C GLY A 414 -17.35 11.05 -0.15
N PRO A 415 -16.44 11.99 -0.45
CA PRO A 415 -16.60 13.02 -1.48
C PRO A 415 -17.03 12.45 -2.85
N GLY A 416 -18.18 12.91 -3.35
CA GLY A 416 -18.62 12.76 -4.75
C GLY A 416 -18.15 13.90 -5.64
N ASP A 417 -17.46 14.89 -5.07
CA ASP A 417 -16.83 16.02 -5.74
C ASP A 417 -15.44 16.24 -5.10
N PRO A 418 -14.40 16.70 -5.82
CA PRO A 418 -14.47 17.44 -7.06
C PRO A 418 -14.15 16.59 -8.30
N GLU A 419 -15.08 16.51 -9.25
CA GLU A 419 -14.88 15.88 -10.57
C GLU A 419 -13.57 16.33 -11.27
N GLY A 420 -13.26 17.63 -11.13
CA GLY A 420 -12.08 18.29 -11.70
C GLY A 420 -10.76 18.06 -10.92
N PHE A 421 -10.70 17.13 -9.96
CA PHE A 421 -9.53 16.90 -9.10
C PHE A 421 -8.19 16.88 -9.86
N LEU A 422 -8.14 16.12 -10.97
CA LEU A 422 -6.93 15.96 -11.79
C LEU A 422 -6.48 17.25 -12.50
N TYR A 423 -7.35 18.26 -12.57
CA TYR A 423 -7.15 19.48 -13.33
C TYR A 423 -7.09 20.76 -12.47
N ARG A 424 -7.12 20.62 -11.14
CA ARG A 424 -7.03 21.75 -10.21
C ARG A 424 -5.66 22.45 -10.31
N GLY A 425 -5.68 23.77 -10.21
CA GLY A 425 -4.47 24.60 -10.22
C GLY A 425 -4.06 25.12 -11.59
N GLU A 426 -2.89 25.74 -11.65
CA GLU A 426 -2.40 26.41 -12.87
C GLU A 426 -1.86 25.40 -13.89
N LEU A 427 -2.31 25.50 -15.16
CA LEU A 427 -1.78 24.73 -16.27
C LEU A 427 -0.33 25.11 -16.58
N GLN A 428 0.55 24.13 -16.61
CA GLN A 428 1.95 24.29 -17.00
C GLN A 428 2.15 24.00 -18.49
N ALA A 429 3.27 24.48 -19.04
CA ALA A 429 3.58 24.35 -20.46
C ALA A 429 3.75 22.90 -20.94
N ASP A 430 4.08 21.97 -20.03
CA ASP A 430 4.18 20.53 -20.31
C ASP A 430 2.85 19.79 -20.14
N GLY A 431 1.76 20.49 -19.82
CA GLY A 431 0.42 19.96 -19.60
C GLY A 431 0.09 19.61 -18.15
N THR A 432 1.07 19.60 -17.24
CA THR A 432 0.84 19.31 -15.82
C THR A 432 0.11 20.45 -15.10
N ARG A 433 -0.37 20.18 -13.87
CA ARG A 433 -1.04 21.17 -13.02
C ARG A 433 -0.23 21.51 -11.77
N ALA A 434 -0.17 22.79 -11.44
CA ALA A 434 0.32 23.26 -10.14
C ALA A 434 -0.88 23.58 -9.23
N GLY A 435 -1.36 22.57 -8.50
CA GLY A 435 -2.53 22.65 -7.64
C GLY A 435 -2.31 22.10 -6.22
N ASP A 436 -3.41 21.88 -5.50
CA ASP A 436 -3.48 21.50 -4.09
C ASP A 436 -3.81 20.01 -3.85
N GLN A 437 -3.72 19.16 -4.88
CA GLN A 437 -4.17 17.77 -4.85
C GLN A 437 -3.60 16.94 -3.69
N ILE A 438 -2.29 17.04 -3.41
CA ILE A 438 -1.66 16.34 -2.28
C ILE A 438 -2.21 16.85 -0.94
N GLU A 439 -2.43 18.16 -0.80
CA GLU A 439 -2.98 18.75 0.42
C GLU A 439 -4.41 18.24 0.68
N LEU A 440 -5.20 18.02 -0.38
CA LEU A 440 -6.54 17.44 -0.29
C LEU A 440 -6.49 15.97 0.16
N ILE A 441 -5.56 15.18 -0.39
CA ILE A 441 -5.35 13.79 0.02
C ILE A 441 -4.96 13.71 1.49
N GLU A 442 -3.99 14.53 1.92
CA GLU A 442 -3.51 14.60 3.31
C GLU A 442 -4.59 15.10 4.27
N ARG A 443 -5.52 15.94 3.81
CA ARG A 443 -6.68 16.38 4.60
C ARG A 443 -7.75 15.29 4.72
N LEU A 444 -8.00 14.52 3.66
CA LEU A 444 -9.05 13.50 3.63
C LEU A 444 -8.65 12.28 4.46
N ALA A 445 -7.43 11.79 4.29
CA ALA A 445 -6.91 10.56 4.89
C ALA A 445 -7.22 10.39 6.40
N PRO A 446 -6.96 11.36 7.30
CA PRO A 446 -7.19 11.17 8.73
C PRO A 446 -8.68 11.13 9.13
N THR A 447 -9.61 11.53 8.26
CA THR A 447 -11.05 11.55 8.56
C THR A 447 -11.65 10.14 8.52
N GLY A 448 -11.08 9.26 7.69
CA GLY A 448 -11.56 7.92 7.37
C GLY A 448 -12.58 7.86 6.22
N ALA A 449 -13.00 9.00 5.66
CA ALA A 449 -13.65 9.00 4.35
C ALA A 449 -12.65 8.48 3.31
N ASN A 450 -13.10 7.62 2.41
CA ASN A 450 -12.18 6.75 1.67
C ASN A 450 -12.47 6.67 0.17
N CYS A 451 -13.02 7.71 -0.45
CA CYS A 451 -13.12 7.78 -1.91
C CYS A 451 -13.01 9.22 -2.42
N ILE A 452 -12.58 9.37 -3.66
CA ILE A 452 -12.66 10.61 -4.44
C ILE A 452 -13.19 10.28 -5.82
N TYR A 453 -14.22 11.02 -6.23
CA TYR A 453 -14.77 11.07 -7.57
C TYR A 453 -13.87 11.91 -8.47
N LEU A 454 -13.36 11.36 -9.57
CA LEU A 454 -12.49 12.11 -10.49
C LEU A 454 -12.56 11.57 -11.93
N MET A 455 -12.26 12.44 -12.90
CA MET A 455 -12.45 12.12 -14.32
C MET A 455 -11.18 12.30 -15.16
N ALA A 456 -10.88 11.32 -16.01
CA ALA A 456 -9.79 11.38 -16.96
C ALA A 456 -10.05 12.39 -18.10
N VAL A 457 -11.25 12.46 -18.69
CA VAL A 457 -11.54 13.38 -19.79
C VAL A 457 -12.83 14.16 -19.52
N ARG A 458 -12.68 15.45 -19.19
CA ARG A 458 -13.79 16.38 -18.95
C ARG A 458 -14.14 17.26 -20.15
N SER A 459 -13.23 17.33 -21.11
CA SER A 459 -13.38 18.15 -22.31
C SER A 459 -14.07 17.40 -23.46
N HIS A 460 -14.08 17.97 -24.67
CA HIS A 460 -14.63 17.35 -25.88
C HIS A 460 -16.15 17.12 -25.84
N GLY A 461 -16.87 17.92 -25.05
CA GLY A 461 -18.32 17.90 -24.98
C GLY A 461 -18.85 17.94 -23.55
N GLY A 462 -18.08 17.41 -22.58
CA GLY A 462 -18.42 17.48 -21.16
C GLY A 462 -18.13 18.84 -20.52
N ASP A 463 -18.18 18.87 -19.19
CA ASP A 463 -18.20 20.07 -18.37
C ASP A 463 -16.83 20.75 -18.18
N GLY A 464 -15.75 20.07 -18.54
CA GLY A 464 -14.39 20.60 -18.51
C GLY A 464 -14.05 21.56 -19.65
N ASP A 465 -13.19 22.54 -19.37
CA ASP A 465 -12.60 23.37 -20.42
C ASP A 465 -11.68 22.54 -21.37
N PRO A 466 -11.34 23.03 -22.57
CA PRO A 466 -10.56 22.28 -23.56
C PRO A 466 -9.22 21.72 -23.08
N THR A 467 -8.68 22.17 -21.95
CA THR A 467 -7.42 21.71 -21.37
C THR A 467 -7.57 20.53 -20.41
N GLN A 468 -8.80 20.11 -20.10
CA GLN A 468 -9.10 19.06 -19.13
C GLN A 468 -9.17 17.69 -19.81
N ASN A 469 -8.01 17.22 -20.22
CA ASN A 469 -7.74 15.89 -20.79
C ASN A 469 -6.23 15.60 -20.71
N PRO A 470 -5.80 14.32 -20.82
CA PRO A 470 -4.39 13.95 -20.74
C PRO A 470 -3.71 13.95 -22.12
N PHE A 471 -4.26 14.58 -23.17
CA PHE A 471 -3.68 14.51 -24.50
C PHE A 471 -2.56 15.53 -24.73
N ILE A 472 -1.60 15.19 -25.59
CA ILE A 472 -0.49 16.09 -25.96
C ILE A 472 -1.06 17.34 -26.63
N ASN A 473 -0.84 18.51 -26.01
CA ASN A 473 -1.44 19.80 -26.42
C ASN A 473 -2.97 19.75 -26.52
N HIS A 474 -3.59 18.91 -25.69
CA HIS A 474 -5.04 18.73 -25.62
C HIS A 474 -5.70 18.20 -26.90
N ASP A 475 -4.91 17.54 -27.76
CA ASP A 475 -5.36 16.99 -29.04
C ASP A 475 -5.26 15.45 -29.02
N PRO A 476 -6.39 14.73 -29.04
CA PRO A 476 -6.40 13.26 -29.02
C PRO A 476 -5.64 12.63 -30.20
N ALA A 477 -5.52 13.33 -31.34
CA ALA A 477 -4.77 12.83 -32.49
C ALA A 477 -3.24 12.80 -32.25
N ARG A 478 -2.76 13.47 -31.21
CA ARG A 478 -1.34 13.52 -30.85
C ARG A 478 -0.93 12.49 -29.80
N GLY A 479 -1.89 11.72 -29.28
CA GLY A 479 -1.67 10.72 -28.24
C GLY A 479 -1.65 11.29 -26.82
N ILE A 480 -1.43 10.40 -25.85
CA ILE A 480 -1.39 10.71 -24.42
C ILE A 480 -0.09 11.45 -24.05
N ASN A 481 -0.21 12.38 -23.11
CA ASN A 481 0.89 13.09 -22.50
C ASN A 481 1.43 12.33 -21.28
N GLU A 482 2.55 11.63 -21.47
CA GLU A 482 3.19 10.83 -20.41
C GLU A 482 3.59 11.64 -19.18
N THR A 483 3.92 12.93 -19.33
CA THR A 483 4.25 13.80 -18.19
C THR A 483 3.02 14.04 -17.31
N VAL A 484 1.83 14.15 -17.90
CA VAL A 484 0.57 14.29 -17.16
C VAL A 484 0.24 13.01 -16.41
N LEU A 485 0.37 11.84 -17.07
CA LEU A 485 0.13 10.57 -16.39
C LEU A 485 1.14 10.31 -15.27
N ALA A 486 2.40 10.71 -15.44
CA ALA A 486 3.41 10.61 -14.38
C ALA A 486 3.08 11.51 -13.18
N GLN A 487 2.42 12.65 -13.39
CA GLN A 487 1.91 13.48 -12.30
C GLN A 487 0.74 12.80 -11.58
N TRP A 488 -0.22 12.24 -12.33
CA TRP A 488 -1.37 11.53 -11.77
C TRP A 488 -0.93 10.32 -10.94
N GLU A 489 0.07 9.58 -11.40
CA GLU A 489 0.66 8.47 -10.66
C GLU A 489 1.13 8.87 -9.27
N GLY A 490 1.69 10.07 -9.12
CA GLY A 490 2.07 10.62 -7.81
C GLY A 490 0.88 10.79 -6.86
N TRP A 491 -0.25 11.25 -7.38
CA TRP A 491 -1.49 11.44 -6.62
C TRP A 491 -2.19 10.11 -6.32
N PHE A 492 -2.31 9.23 -7.31
CA PHE A 492 -2.94 7.92 -7.17
C PHE A 492 -2.17 7.04 -6.18
N ARG A 493 -0.84 7.05 -6.21
CA ARG A 493 -0.04 6.39 -5.17
C ARG A 493 -0.31 6.94 -3.78
N ALA A 494 -0.42 8.26 -3.62
CA ALA A 494 -0.72 8.87 -2.33
C ALA A 494 -2.14 8.51 -1.84
N MET A 495 -3.11 8.39 -2.75
CA MET A 495 -4.46 7.90 -2.45
C MET A 495 -4.45 6.42 -2.07
N ASP A 496 -3.75 5.58 -2.82
CA ASP A 496 -3.63 4.13 -2.57
C ASP A 496 -3.00 3.85 -1.20
N GLU A 497 -1.90 4.54 -0.88
CA GLU A 497 -1.22 4.44 0.41
C GLU A 497 -2.10 4.93 1.58
N ALA A 498 -3.02 5.87 1.32
CA ALA A 498 -3.98 6.37 2.29
C ALA A 498 -5.27 5.53 2.37
N GLY A 499 -5.43 4.50 1.53
CA GLY A 499 -6.65 3.70 1.44
C GLY A 499 -7.85 4.45 0.86
N ILE A 500 -7.61 5.51 0.08
CA ILE A 500 -8.63 6.31 -0.59
C ILE A 500 -8.88 5.71 -1.98
N ILE A 501 -10.13 5.35 -2.27
CA ILE A 501 -10.57 4.88 -3.58
C ILE A 501 -10.44 5.99 -4.61
N ILE A 502 -9.72 5.65 -5.67
CA ILE A 502 -9.64 6.35 -6.94
C ILE A 502 -10.86 5.87 -7.75
N TYR A 503 -11.96 6.63 -7.68
CA TYR A 503 -13.14 6.34 -8.49
C TYR A 503 -13.01 7.09 -9.82
N LEU A 504 -12.39 6.44 -10.80
CA LEU A 504 -11.89 7.07 -12.02
C LEU A 504 -12.87 6.91 -13.17
N PHE A 505 -13.59 7.98 -13.47
CA PHE A 505 -14.39 8.11 -14.69
C PHE A 505 -13.46 8.27 -15.89
N ILE A 506 -13.64 7.45 -16.94
CA ILE A 506 -12.87 7.62 -18.18
C ILE A 506 -13.38 8.85 -18.93
N TYR A 507 -14.70 8.98 -19.05
CA TYR A 507 -15.36 10.06 -19.77
C TYR A 507 -16.36 10.79 -18.87
N ASP A 508 -16.38 12.10 -19.00
CA ASP A 508 -17.43 12.99 -18.51
C ASP A 508 -18.71 12.84 -19.37
N ASP A 509 -19.83 13.33 -18.86
CA ASP A 509 -21.20 13.20 -19.37
C ASP A 509 -21.35 13.21 -20.91
N SER A 510 -21.15 14.38 -21.51
CA SER A 510 -21.32 14.69 -22.94
C SER A 510 -20.00 14.56 -23.72
N ALA A 511 -18.92 14.10 -23.07
CA ALA A 511 -17.61 13.98 -23.69
C ALA A 511 -17.63 13.00 -24.88
N ARG A 512 -17.22 13.47 -26.07
CA ARG A 512 -17.14 12.64 -27.28
C ARG A 512 -15.86 12.86 -28.05
N ILE A 513 -14.88 12.01 -27.77
CA ILE A 513 -13.54 12.09 -28.35
C ILE A 513 -13.51 11.36 -29.70
N TRP A 514 -14.02 10.12 -29.76
CA TRP A 514 -14.06 9.30 -30.96
C TRP A 514 -15.50 8.98 -31.38
N ASP A 515 -15.89 9.41 -32.58
CA ASP A 515 -17.24 9.19 -33.12
C ASP A 515 -17.32 7.87 -33.90
N THR A 516 -17.40 6.76 -33.18
CA THR A 516 -17.36 5.40 -33.76
C THR A 516 -18.64 4.59 -33.53
N GLY A 517 -19.71 5.22 -33.06
CA GLY A 517 -20.95 4.54 -32.69
C GLY A 517 -20.72 3.55 -31.55
N ASP A 518 -21.26 2.33 -31.67
CA ASP A 518 -21.16 1.30 -30.62
C ASP A 518 -19.82 0.54 -30.61
N THR A 519 -18.96 0.73 -31.61
CA THR A 519 -17.68 0.00 -31.71
C THR A 519 -16.53 0.84 -31.22
N VAL A 520 -15.71 0.33 -30.29
CA VAL A 520 -14.49 1.04 -29.87
C VAL A 520 -13.42 0.90 -30.95
N GLY A 521 -12.99 2.04 -31.50
CA GLY A 521 -11.94 2.10 -32.53
C GLY A 521 -10.54 1.89 -31.94
N GLU A 522 -9.55 1.62 -32.79
CA GLU A 522 -8.19 1.29 -32.32
C GLU A 522 -7.51 2.44 -31.54
N ASP A 523 -7.78 3.70 -31.89
CA ASP A 523 -7.19 4.85 -31.18
C ASP A 523 -7.74 5.00 -29.76
N GLU A 524 -9.03 4.75 -29.58
CA GLU A 524 -9.68 4.73 -28.26
C GLU A 524 -9.29 3.49 -27.47
N ALA A 525 -9.25 2.32 -28.10
CA ALA A 525 -8.77 1.09 -27.46
C ALA A 525 -7.33 1.26 -26.97
N ARG A 526 -6.47 1.94 -27.74
CA ARG A 526 -5.11 2.29 -27.30
C ARG A 526 -5.14 3.24 -26.11
N PHE A 527 -5.97 4.28 -26.15
CA PHE A 527 -6.13 5.20 -25.02
C PHE A 527 -6.56 4.48 -23.73
N LEU A 528 -7.59 3.62 -23.81
CA LEU A 528 -8.08 2.83 -22.68
C LEU A 528 -6.99 1.91 -22.12
N ARG A 529 -6.34 1.11 -22.97
CA ARG A 529 -5.23 0.23 -22.55
C ARG A 529 -4.10 1.03 -21.91
N THR A 530 -3.71 2.17 -22.48
CA THR A 530 -2.66 3.00 -21.88
C THR A 530 -3.03 3.54 -20.51
N LEU A 531 -4.30 3.87 -20.24
CA LEU A 531 -4.74 4.24 -18.89
C LEU A 531 -4.71 3.03 -17.94
N VAL A 532 -5.23 1.88 -18.39
CA VAL A 532 -5.27 0.65 -17.58
C VAL A 532 -3.88 0.18 -17.24
N ASP A 533 -3.02 -0.07 -18.24
CA ASP A 533 -1.61 -0.49 -18.07
C ASP A 533 -0.83 0.50 -17.18
N ARG A 534 -1.24 1.78 -17.14
CA ARG A 534 -0.59 2.81 -16.33
C ARG A 534 -0.97 2.74 -14.86
N PHE A 535 -2.20 2.35 -14.52
CA PHE A 535 -2.76 2.54 -13.18
C PHE A 535 -3.33 1.27 -12.52
N GLU A 536 -3.41 0.14 -13.23
CA GLU A 536 -3.92 -1.12 -12.68
C GLU A 536 -3.13 -1.63 -11.46
N HIS A 537 -1.91 -1.15 -11.22
CA HIS A 537 -1.14 -1.54 -10.02
C HIS A 537 -1.62 -0.89 -8.72
N HIS A 538 -2.62 0.01 -8.75
CA HIS A 538 -3.20 0.62 -7.55
C HIS A 538 -4.33 -0.24 -6.98
N ARG A 539 -4.20 -0.66 -5.72
CA ARG A 539 -5.18 -1.53 -5.02
C ARG A 539 -6.54 -0.88 -4.79
N ASN A 540 -6.58 0.45 -4.71
CA ASN A 540 -7.73 1.27 -4.38
C ASN A 540 -8.34 1.92 -5.62
N LEU A 541 -8.60 1.15 -6.67
CA LEU A 541 -9.09 1.67 -7.95
C LEU A 541 -10.43 1.05 -8.34
N ILE A 542 -11.35 1.89 -8.81
CA ILE A 542 -12.58 1.49 -9.49
C ILE A 542 -12.63 2.27 -10.80
N TRP A 543 -12.74 1.55 -11.92
CA TRP A 543 -12.91 2.15 -13.23
C TRP A 543 -14.38 2.50 -13.42
N CYS A 544 -14.71 3.71 -13.84
CA CYS A 544 -16.07 4.06 -14.25
C CYS A 544 -16.08 4.46 -15.72
N VAL A 545 -16.90 3.80 -16.55
CA VAL A 545 -16.86 3.98 -18.01
C VAL A 545 -17.16 5.42 -18.42
N ALA A 546 -18.26 5.97 -17.91
CA ALA A 546 -18.67 7.34 -18.19
C ALA A 546 -19.59 7.85 -17.09
N GLU A 547 -19.55 9.16 -16.84
CA GLU A 547 -20.58 9.87 -16.10
C GLU A 547 -21.83 10.00 -16.98
N GLU A 548 -23.03 9.92 -16.38
CA GLU A 548 -24.34 10.14 -17.03
C GLU A 548 -24.40 9.59 -18.47
N TYR A 549 -23.99 8.33 -18.66
CA TYR A 549 -23.56 7.84 -19.97
C TYR A 549 -24.59 8.03 -21.09
N GLU A 550 -25.88 8.09 -20.76
CA GLU A 550 -27.01 8.24 -21.68
C GLU A 550 -26.99 9.56 -22.45
N GLU A 551 -26.29 10.58 -21.94
CA GLU A 551 -26.01 11.83 -22.63
C GLU A 551 -25.33 11.58 -23.98
N ARG A 552 -24.45 10.56 -24.04
CA ARG A 552 -23.59 10.35 -25.19
C ARG A 552 -23.50 8.95 -25.76
N TYR A 553 -23.68 7.93 -24.95
CA TYR A 553 -23.38 6.54 -25.26
C TYR A 553 -24.61 5.66 -25.16
N SER A 554 -24.63 4.60 -25.98
CA SER A 554 -25.61 3.53 -25.84
C SER A 554 -25.13 2.51 -24.79
N PRO A 555 -26.01 1.65 -24.25
CA PRO A 555 -25.58 0.54 -23.40
C PRO A 555 -24.59 -0.41 -24.10
N ALA A 556 -24.77 -0.65 -25.41
CA ALA A 556 -23.85 -1.48 -26.20
C ALA A 556 -22.46 -0.85 -26.30
N ARG A 557 -22.39 0.49 -26.37
CA ARG A 557 -21.14 1.23 -26.37
C ARG A 557 -20.43 1.14 -25.01
N VAL A 558 -21.17 1.33 -23.91
CA VAL A 558 -20.63 1.16 -22.55
C VAL A 558 -20.05 -0.24 -22.37
N SER A 559 -20.81 -1.27 -22.76
CA SER A 559 -20.38 -2.67 -22.73
C SER A 559 -19.07 -2.90 -23.50
N ALA A 560 -18.94 -2.32 -24.69
CA ALA A 560 -17.73 -2.45 -25.50
C ALA A 560 -16.49 -1.77 -24.86
N ILE A 561 -16.67 -0.64 -24.18
CA ILE A 561 -15.60 0.03 -23.43
C ILE A 561 -15.22 -0.79 -22.20
N ALA A 562 -16.21 -1.22 -21.40
CA ALA A 562 -16.00 -2.05 -20.22
C ALA A 562 -15.24 -3.35 -20.55
N ALA A 563 -15.58 -4.01 -21.66
CA ALA A 563 -14.89 -5.21 -22.13
C ALA A 563 -13.41 -4.96 -22.47
N ILE A 564 -13.06 -3.78 -22.99
CA ILE A 564 -11.66 -3.43 -23.27
C ILE A 564 -10.88 -3.15 -21.98
N ILE A 565 -11.51 -2.45 -21.02
CA ILE A 565 -10.92 -2.21 -19.70
C ILE A 565 -10.69 -3.55 -19.00
N ALA A 566 -11.70 -4.41 -18.93
CA ALA A 566 -11.60 -5.74 -18.30
C ALA A 566 -10.56 -6.66 -18.95
N ALA A 567 -10.37 -6.56 -20.27
CA ALA A 567 -9.38 -7.34 -20.99
C ALA A 567 -7.95 -6.80 -20.84
N ALA A 568 -7.79 -5.53 -20.48
CA ALA A 568 -6.50 -4.90 -20.24
C ALA A 568 -6.07 -4.97 -18.77
N ASP A 569 -7.03 -5.02 -17.84
CA ASP A 569 -6.76 -5.03 -16.40
C ASP A 569 -6.44 -6.45 -15.89
N ASP A 570 -5.14 -6.73 -15.74
CA ASP A 570 -4.63 -8.01 -15.25
C ASP A 570 -5.00 -8.25 -13.77
N HIS A 571 -5.42 -7.22 -13.05
CA HIS A 571 -5.77 -7.26 -11.64
C HIS A 571 -7.28 -7.36 -11.40
N ARG A 572 -8.11 -7.20 -12.43
CA ARG A 572 -9.57 -7.32 -12.37
C ARG A 572 -10.19 -6.37 -11.34
N HIS A 573 -9.88 -5.06 -11.44
CA HIS A 573 -10.56 -4.05 -10.64
C HIS A 573 -12.05 -4.00 -10.96
N PRO A 574 -12.90 -3.59 -10.00
CA PRO A 574 -14.31 -3.36 -10.28
C PRO A 574 -14.48 -2.32 -11.38
N ILE A 575 -15.41 -2.60 -12.29
CA ILE A 575 -15.80 -1.69 -13.35
C ILE A 575 -17.23 -1.21 -13.09
N ALA A 576 -17.43 0.09 -13.17
CA ALA A 576 -18.67 0.76 -12.89
C ALA A 576 -19.19 1.56 -14.10
N VAL A 577 -20.46 1.94 -14.03
CA VAL A 577 -21.06 2.93 -14.94
C VAL A 577 -22.02 3.82 -14.17
N HIS A 578 -22.07 5.10 -14.53
CA HIS A 578 -23.00 6.09 -13.97
C HIS A 578 -24.05 6.48 -15.00
N LYS A 579 -25.29 6.62 -14.55
CA LYS A 579 -26.48 6.88 -15.38
C LYS A 579 -27.21 8.12 -14.87
N LEU A 580 -27.95 8.79 -15.77
CA LEU A 580 -28.88 9.86 -15.43
C LEU A 580 -29.91 9.41 -14.38
N ASN A 581 -30.56 10.40 -13.79
CA ASN A 581 -31.42 10.26 -12.64
C ASN A 581 -32.47 9.14 -12.79
N GLY A 582 -32.33 8.10 -11.98
CA GLY A 582 -33.15 6.90 -12.04
C GLY A 582 -32.60 5.77 -11.17
N LEU A 583 -33.34 4.66 -11.13
CA LEU A 583 -32.98 3.46 -10.35
C LEU A 583 -32.89 2.20 -11.23
N ASP A 584 -33.25 2.30 -12.51
CA ASP A 584 -33.32 1.18 -13.44
C ASP A 584 -32.00 1.05 -14.22
N PHE A 585 -31.33 -0.09 -14.04
CA PHE A 585 -30.09 -0.47 -14.74
C PHE A 585 -30.27 -1.79 -15.50
N THR A 586 -31.51 -2.20 -15.77
CA THR A 586 -31.81 -3.51 -16.37
C THR A 586 -31.15 -3.72 -17.73
N GLU A 587 -30.82 -2.66 -18.45
CA GLU A 587 -30.14 -2.71 -19.75
C GLU A 587 -28.71 -3.25 -19.72
N SER A 588 -28.01 -3.09 -18.59
CA SER A 588 -26.61 -3.50 -18.40
C SER A 588 -26.44 -4.52 -17.28
N ALA A 589 -27.55 -4.94 -16.69
CA ALA A 589 -27.58 -5.76 -15.48
C ALA A 589 -27.00 -7.18 -15.62
N ASP A 590 -26.82 -7.66 -16.85
CA ASP A 590 -26.21 -8.96 -17.19
C ASP A 590 -24.87 -8.77 -17.96
N ASP A 591 -24.32 -7.56 -18.01
CA ASP A 591 -23.00 -7.35 -18.60
C ASP A 591 -21.92 -8.02 -17.73
N PRO A 592 -21.08 -8.91 -18.30
CA PRO A 592 -20.09 -9.64 -17.52
C PRO A 592 -18.90 -8.79 -17.05
N ASN A 593 -18.80 -7.54 -17.50
CA ASN A 593 -17.71 -6.63 -17.19
C ASN A 593 -18.15 -5.41 -16.37
N ILE A 594 -19.38 -5.40 -15.81
CA ILE A 594 -19.84 -4.29 -14.97
C ILE A 594 -20.23 -4.85 -13.60
N ASP A 595 -19.51 -4.41 -12.57
CA ASP A 595 -19.64 -4.87 -11.19
C ASP A 595 -20.45 -3.90 -10.31
N GLN A 596 -20.52 -2.63 -10.71
CA GLN A 596 -21.15 -1.58 -9.91
C GLN A 596 -21.95 -0.59 -10.75
N PHE A 597 -23.12 -0.19 -10.25
CA PHE A 597 -23.87 0.93 -10.81
C PHE A 597 -23.80 2.14 -9.87
N ALA A 598 -23.24 3.23 -10.40
CA ALA A 598 -23.33 4.54 -9.80
C ALA A 598 -24.72 5.12 -10.12
N ILE A 599 -25.46 5.43 -9.06
CA ILE A 599 -26.85 5.89 -9.10
C ILE A 599 -26.88 7.40 -8.91
N GLN A 600 -27.60 8.07 -9.80
CA GLN A 600 -28.16 9.40 -9.56
C GLN A 600 -29.63 9.26 -9.14
N TYR A 601 -29.98 9.71 -7.94
CA TYR A 601 -31.37 9.70 -7.48
C TYR A 601 -31.71 10.91 -6.60
N ASN A 602 -32.27 11.92 -7.24
CA ASN A 602 -32.55 13.24 -6.67
C ASN A 602 -33.89 13.25 -5.91
N VAL A 603 -33.82 13.02 -4.60
CA VAL A 603 -34.96 13.13 -3.68
C VAL A 603 -34.62 13.98 -2.44
N PRO A 604 -35.59 14.73 -1.90
CA PRO A 604 -35.30 15.76 -0.89
C PRO A 604 -34.88 15.19 0.47
N ILE A 605 -35.41 14.02 0.87
CA ILE A 605 -35.30 13.51 2.24
C ILE A 605 -34.76 12.09 2.31
N ALA A 606 -34.10 11.77 3.43
CA ALA A 606 -33.46 10.47 3.64
C ALA A 606 -34.41 9.26 3.55
N PRO A 607 -35.68 9.30 4.03
CA PRO A 607 -36.59 8.17 3.87
C PRO A 607 -36.94 7.84 2.42
N GLU A 608 -37.15 8.84 1.57
CA GLU A 608 -37.43 8.62 0.14
C GLU A 608 -36.20 8.03 -0.57
N LEU A 609 -35.01 8.47 -0.17
CA LEU A 609 -33.74 7.95 -0.67
C LEU A 609 -33.57 6.47 -0.30
N HIS A 610 -33.83 6.13 0.98
CA HIS A 610 -33.81 4.76 1.47
C HIS A 610 -34.78 3.86 0.70
N GLU A 611 -36.06 4.25 0.61
CA GLU A 611 -37.08 3.48 -0.09
C GLU A 611 -36.74 3.28 -1.58
N GLY A 612 -36.12 4.27 -2.22
CA GLY A 612 -35.62 4.16 -3.58
C GLY A 612 -34.52 3.11 -3.73
N LEU A 613 -33.53 3.18 -2.86
CA LEU A 613 -32.39 2.26 -2.90
C LEU A 613 -32.77 0.82 -2.52
N ILE A 614 -33.76 0.61 -1.64
CA ILE A 614 -34.34 -0.72 -1.38
C ILE A 614 -34.94 -1.33 -2.65
N ARG A 615 -35.63 -0.53 -3.47
CA ARG A 615 -36.16 -1.01 -4.76
C ARG A 615 -35.02 -1.40 -5.70
N ALA A 616 -34.01 -0.55 -5.83
CA ALA A 616 -32.83 -0.82 -6.65
C ALA A 616 -32.10 -2.10 -6.18
N TRP A 617 -31.95 -2.28 -4.86
CA TRP A 617 -31.36 -3.49 -4.26
C TRP A 617 -32.12 -4.76 -4.65
N HIS A 618 -33.46 -4.73 -4.57
CA HIS A 618 -34.28 -5.86 -4.98
C HIS A 618 -34.21 -6.13 -6.50
N ASP A 619 -34.16 -5.08 -7.32
CA ASP A 619 -34.05 -5.21 -8.77
C ASP A 619 -32.65 -5.71 -9.21
N ALA A 620 -31.61 -5.40 -8.44
CA ALA A 620 -30.27 -5.94 -8.64
C ALA A 620 -30.21 -7.45 -8.47
N ARG A 621 -31.01 -8.02 -7.56
CA ARG A 621 -31.08 -9.47 -7.27
C ARG A 621 -29.72 -10.08 -6.94
N GLY A 622 -28.84 -9.31 -6.30
CA GLY A 622 -27.50 -9.78 -5.94
C GLY A 622 -26.53 -9.94 -7.12
N ARG A 623 -26.80 -9.32 -8.28
CA ARG A 623 -25.93 -9.45 -9.47
C ARG A 623 -24.78 -8.46 -9.50
N TYR A 624 -24.90 -7.34 -8.81
CA TYR A 624 -23.96 -6.22 -8.85
C TYR A 624 -24.18 -5.30 -7.64
N SER A 625 -23.18 -4.49 -7.35
CA SER A 625 -23.21 -3.53 -6.26
C SER A 625 -23.84 -2.20 -6.66
N LEU A 626 -24.35 -1.46 -5.68
CA LEU A 626 -24.99 -0.16 -5.86
C LEU A 626 -24.19 0.92 -5.14
N ASN A 627 -23.89 2.02 -5.83
CA ASN A 627 -23.28 3.20 -5.24
C ASN A 627 -24.20 4.38 -5.49
N LEU A 628 -24.74 5.02 -4.45
CA LEU A 628 -25.38 6.31 -4.63
C LEU A 628 -24.27 7.34 -4.86
N ALA A 629 -24.03 7.66 -6.13
CA ALA A 629 -23.00 8.60 -6.55
C ALA A 629 -23.51 10.03 -6.54
N GLU A 630 -24.80 10.21 -6.84
CA GLU A 630 -25.40 11.52 -6.93
C GLU A 630 -26.79 11.59 -6.31
N ALA A 631 -26.97 12.56 -5.42
CA ALA A 631 -28.28 13.02 -4.98
C ALA A 631 -28.20 14.50 -4.62
N ALA A 632 -28.94 15.31 -5.38
CA ALA A 632 -29.05 16.74 -5.16
C ALA A 632 -29.53 17.06 -3.73
N ASP A 633 -29.12 18.24 -3.24
CA ASP A 633 -29.48 18.73 -1.92
C ASP A 633 -29.16 17.75 -0.77
N PHE A 634 -28.02 17.04 -0.85
CA PHE A 634 -27.61 16.05 0.16
C PHE A 634 -27.51 16.65 1.58
N GLY A 635 -27.16 17.93 1.68
CA GLY A 635 -27.09 18.68 2.94
C GLY A 635 -25.79 18.45 3.71
N THR A 636 -25.72 19.01 4.92
CA THR A 636 -24.54 18.95 5.81
C THR A 636 -24.97 18.54 7.23
N GLY A 637 -24.00 18.20 8.09
CA GLY A 637 -24.26 17.88 9.49
C GLY A 637 -25.26 16.73 9.68
N ALA A 638 -26.40 16.99 10.33
CA ALA A 638 -27.39 15.95 10.63
C ALA A 638 -28.15 15.45 9.39
N ASP A 639 -28.39 16.32 8.40
CA ASP A 639 -29.09 15.92 7.17
C ASP A 639 -28.20 15.01 6.33
N LEU A 640 -26.91 15.38 6.20
CA LEU A 640 -25.88 14.52 5.62
C LEU A 640 -25.88 13.15 6.30
N ARG A 641 -25.67 13.10 7.62
CA ARG A 641 -25.61 11.82 8.35
C ARG A 641 -26.83 10.95 8.13
N ARG A 642 -28.04 11.51 8.20
CA ARG A 642 -29.27 10.75 7.97
C ARG A 642 -29.33 10.17 6.55
N LYS A 643 -28.94 10.92 5.52
CA LYS A 643 -28.87 10.41 4.16
C LYS A 643 -27.78 9.35 3.98
N LEU A 644 -26.58 9.54 4.55
CA LEU A 644 -25.51 8.53 4.53
C LEU A 644 -26.00 7.18 5.08
N TRP A 645 -26.60 7.19 6.27
CA TRP A 645 -27.11 5.98 6.90
C TRP A 645 -28.33 5.39 6.16
N ALA A 646 -29.23 6.23 5.65
CA ALA A 646 -30.33 5.77 4.81
C ALA A 646 -29.81 4.98 3.59
N CYS A 647 -28.75 5.44 2.93
CA CYS A 647 -28.18 4.73 1.77
C CYS A 647 -27.51 3.42 2.18
N ALA A 648 -26.65 3.47 3.20
CA ALA A 648 -25.92 2.31 3.67
C ALA A 648 -26.85 1.19 4.16
N MET A 649 -27.89 1.54 4.92
CA MET A 649 -28.88 0.58 5.42
C MET A 649 -29.76 0.01 4.30
N ALA A 650 -29.86 0.69 3.14
CA ALA A 650 -30.52 0.17 1.94
C ALA A 650 -29.60 -0.71 1.07
N GLY A 651 -28.36 -0.95 1.50
CA GLY A 651 -27.40 -1.79 0.80
C GLY A 651 -26.57 -1.06 -0.26
N ALA A 652 -26.46 0.27 -0.21
CA ALA A 652 -25.69 1.06 -1.17
C ALA A 652 -24.44 1.70 -0.55
N TYR A 653 -23.38 1.78 -1.34
CA TYR A 653 -22.24 2.67 -1.13
C TYR A 653 -22.65 4.14 -1.33
N VAL A 654 -21.82 5.08 -0.89
CA VAL A 654 -22.19 6.51 -0.97
C VAL A 654 -21.03 7.40 -1.41
N MET A 655 -21.23 8.13 -2.48
CA MET A 655 -20.44 9.32 -2.82
C MET A 655 -21.37 10.53 -2.78
N VAL A 656 -20.94 11.58 -2.08
CA VAL A 656 -21.82 12.73 -1.81
C VAL A 656 -21.60 13.81 -2.85
N LEU A 657 -22.57 13.98 -3.75
CA LEU A 657 -22.62 15.10 -4.70
C LEU A 657 -22.50 16.46 -3.98
N GLY A 658 -21.67 17.34 -4.50
CA GLY A 658 -21.36 18.67 -3.96
C GLY A 658 -20.36 18.68 -2.79
N MET A 659 -19.94 17.52 -2.29
CA MET A 659 -18.99 17.44 -1.18
C MET A 659 -17.54 17.56 -1.67
N ASP A 660 -17.05 18.79 -1.88
CA ASP A 660 -15.63 19.03 -2.20
C ASP A 660 -14.72 18.95 -0.96
N VAL A 661 -13.59 18.23 -1.07
CA VAL A 661 -12.63 18.04 0.04
C VAL A 661 -12.12 19.37 0.61
N ALA A 662 -11.89 20.37 -0.24
CA ALA A 662 -11.31 21.65 0.18
C ALA A 662 -12.27 22.50 1.02
N SER A 663 -13.56 22.47 0.70
CA SER A 663 -14.57 23.33 1.34
C SER A 663 -15.39 22.61 2.42
N THR A 664 -15.47 21.29 2.39
CA THR A 664 -16.29 20.51 3.32
C THR A 664 -15.75 20.56 4.76
N PRO A 665 -16.59 20.82 5.77
CA PRO A 665 -16.19 20.75 7.17
C PRO A 665 -15.62 19.38 7.55
N ALA A 666 -14.54 19.34 8.34
CA ALA A 666 -13.91 18.09 8.76
C ALA A 666 -14.90 17.12 9.44
N ALA A 667 -15.86 17.64 10.23
CA ALA A 667 -16.85 16.82 10.92
C ALA A 667 -17.78 16.02 9.97
N ASP A 668 -18.02 16.55 8.76
CA ASP A 668 -18.84 15.91 7.73
C ASP A 668 -18.04 14.81 7.00
N LEU A 669 -16.76 15.06 6.69
CA LEU A 669 -15.85 14.03 6.18
C LEU A 669 -15.66 12.90 7.21
N GLU A 670 -15.48 13.25 8.49
CA GLU A 670 -15.40 12.28 9.58
C GLU A 670 -16.70 11.49 9.75
N ALA A 671 -17.86 12.03 9.34
CA ALA A 671 -19.12 11.30 9.37
C ALA A 671 -19.12 10.16 8.35
N CYS A 672 -18.63 10.41 7.14
CA CYS A 672 -18.37 9.36 6.14
C CYS A 672 -17.41 8.30 6.70
N GLY A 673 -16.30 8.72 7.31
CA GLY A 673 -15.33 7.79 7.89
C GLY A 673 -15.85 7.00 9.09
N ARG A 674 -16.76 7.57 9.90
CA ARG A 674 -17.47 6.82 10.96
C ARG A 674 -18.36 5.73 10.38
N LEU A 675 -19.07 6.01 9.28
CA LEU A 675 -19.89 5.03 8.59
C LEU A 675 -19.03 3.89 8.02
N VAL A 676 -17.95 4.21 7.30
CA VAL A 676 -17.00 3.21 6.77
C VAL A 676 -16.53 2.25 7.86
N ARG A 677 -15.94 2.79 8.93
CA ARG A 677 -15.43 1.97 10.05
C ARG A 677 -16.50 1.11 10.70
N PHE A 678 -17.74 1.62 10.80
CA PHE A 678 -18.83 0.86 11.40
C PHE A 678 -19.32 -0.27 10.48
N MET A 679 -19.39 -0.06 9.17
CA MET A 679 -19.83 -1.11 8.24
C MET A 679 -18.77 -2.21 8.11
N GLU A 680 -17.49 -1.84 8.06
CA GLU A 680 -16.38 -2.81 7.89
C GLU A 680 -16.11 -3.69 9.13
N GLN A 681 -16.63 -3.34 10.31
CA GLN A 681 -16.59 -4.24 11.48
C GLN A 681 -17.74 -5.26 11.51
N THR A 682 -18.69 -5.17 10.58
CA THR A 682 -19.82 -6.12 10.46
C THR A 682 -19.50 -7.18 9.42
N PRO A 683 -20.21 -8.33 9.41
CA PRO A 683 -20.14 -9.28 8.31
C PRO A 683 -20.92 -8.77 7.10
N LEU A 684 -20.49 -7.62 6.57
CA LEU A 684 -21.18 -6.83 5.56
C LEU A 684 -21.58 -7.69 4.36
N GLU A 685 -20.69 -8.60 3.93
CA GLU A 685 -20.89 -9.51 2.81
C GLU A 685 -22.14 -10.39 2.96
N SER A 686 -22.56 -10.65 4.20
CA SER A 686 -23.72 -11.47 4.54
C SER A 686 -24.99 -10.63 4.81
N LEU A 687 -24.86 -9.32 5.01
CA LEU A 687 -25.98 -8.46 5.38
C LEU A 687 -26.82 -8.07 4.16
N ALA A 688 -28.14 -8.00 4.37
CA ALA A 688 -29.10 -7.44 3.42
C ALA A 688 -30.13 -6.55 4.15
N PRO A 689 -30.78 -5.59 3.48
CA PRO A 689 -31.85 -4.79 4.06
C PRO A 689 -33.07 -5.63 4.46
N HIS A 690 -33.62 -5.38 5.64
CA HIS A 690 -34.67 -6.16 6.30
C HIS A 690 -35.53 -5.29 7.25
N ASP A 691 -36.01 -4.14 6.79
CA ASP A 691 -36.76 -3.17 7.62
C ASP A 691 -38.03 -3.74 8.25
N GLU A 692 -38.60 -4.82 7.70
CA GLU A 692 -39.73 -5.53 8.31
C GLU A 692 -39.42 -6.05 9.72
N LEU A 693 -38.13 -6.21 10.06
CA LEU A 693 -37.63 -6.62 11.36
C LEU A 693 -37.57 -5.46 12.37
N ALA A 694 -37.74 -4.20 11.96
CA ALA A 694 -37.63 -3.05 12.86
C ALA A 694 -38.67 -3.08 13.99
N ARG A 695 -38.25 -2.81 15.24
CA ARG A 695 -39.13 -2.69 16.41
C ARG A 695 -38.68 -1.52 17.30
N GLY A 696 -39.60 -1.02 18.13
CA GLY A 696 -39.33 0.15 18.97
C GLY A 696 -39.13 1.38 18.10
N ASP A 697 -38.01 2.08 18.30
CA ASP A 697 -37.64 3.28 17.55
C ASP A 697 -36.69 2.98 16.37
N THR A 698 -36.41 1.71 16.07
CA THR A 698 -35.62 1.34 14.88
C THR A 698 -36.34 1.78 13.62
N GLU A 699 -35.63 2.49 12.74
CA GLU A 699 -36.11 2.94 11.44
C GLU A 699 -35.69 1.96 10.34
N TYR A 700 -34.41 1.61 10.29
CA TYR A 700 -33.85 0.73 9.26
C TYR A 700 -33.12 -0.46 9.87
N VAL A 701 -33.15 -1.59 9.17
CA VAL A 701 -32.47 -2.82 9.59
C VAL A 701 -31.73 -3.44 8.42
N MET A 702 -30.48 -3.86 8.68
CA MET A 702 -29.82 -4.88 7.88
C MET A 702 -29.67 -6.15 8.70
N ALA A 703 -29.80 -7.31 8.07
CA ALA A 703 -29.71 -8.59 8.75
C ALA A 703 -29.03 -9.66 7.91
N ALA A 704 -28.28 -10.51 8.60
CA ALA A 704 -27.91 -11.87 8.24
C ALA A 704 -28.55 -12.75 9.33
N PRO A 705 -29.79 -13.24 9.16
CA PRO A 705 -30.62 -13.76 10.25
C PRO A 705 -30.03 -14.92 11.09
N ASP A 706 -28.97 -15.56 10.60
CA ASP A 706 -28.22 -16.60 11.28
C ASP A 706 -27.00 -16.09 12.07
N ARG A 707 -26.52 -14.87 11.79
CA ARG A 707 -25.23 -14.33 12.24
C ARG A 707 -25.30 -12.96 12.90
N ALA A 708 -25.98 -11.98 12.29
CA ALA A 708 -25.81 -10.57 12.64
C ALA A 708 -27.00 -9.67 12.24
N TRP A 709 -27.16 -8.57 12.95
CA TRP A 709 -28.14 -7.52 12.63
C TRP A 709 -27.54 -6.13 12.88
N VAL A 710 -27.89 -5.17 12.03
CA VAL A 710 -27.65 -3.74 12.26
C VAL A 710 -28.99 -3.06 12.32
N ALA A 711 -29.28 -2.33 13.39
CA ALA A 711 -30.46 -1.50 13.55
C ALA A 711 -30.04 -0.03 13.62
N TRP A 712 -30.76 0.85 12.93
CA TRP A 712 -30.45 2.28 12.92
C TRP A 712 -31.70 3.13 13.18
N SER A 713 -31.51 4.28 13.83
CA SER A 713 -32.50 5.36 13.92
C SER A 713 -31.81 6.72 13.88
N GLY A 714 -32.43 7.67 13.18
CA GLY A 714 -31.95 9.05 13.09
C GLY A 714 -32.50 9.95 14.20
N GLN A 715 -33.56 9.56 14.90
CA GLN A 715 -34.23 10.41 15.89
C GLN A 715 -34.85 9.62 17.06
N ARG A 716 -34.18 8.58 17.56
CA ARG A 716 -34.77 7.76 18.64
C ARG A 716 -35.08 8.58 19.90
N THR A 717 -36.19 8.24 20.53
CA THR A 717 -36.63 8.73 21.84
C THR A 717 -36.62 7.63 22.91
N GLY A 718 -36.59 6.37 22.49
CA GLY A 718 -36.65 5.18 23.31
C GLY A 718 -35.59 4.14 22.93
N ALA A 719 -36.04 2.88 22.87
CA ALA A 719 -35.19 1.71 22.65
C ALA A 719 -35.17 1.31 21.16
N LEU A 720 -34.01 0.86 20.68
CA LEU A 720 -33.91 0.17 19.39
C LEU A 720 -34.30 -1.29 19.57
N GLY A 721 -34.99 -1.86 18.59
CA GLY A 721 -35.43 -3.24 18.62
C GLY A 721 -35.44 -3.94 17.27
N LEU A 722 -35.53 -5.26 17.37
CA LEU A 722 -35.53 -6.20 16.26
C LEU A 722 -36.61 -7.26 16.51
N SER A 723 -37.24 -7.73 15.43
CA SER A 723 -38.25 -8.77 15.46
C SER A 723 -37.67 -10.15 15.21
N GLY A 724 -38.31 -11.17 15.76
CA GLY A 724 -38.08 -12.55 15.33
C GLY A 724 -36.67 -13.09 15.61
N LEU A 725 -35.95 -12.52 16.59
CA LEU A 725 -34.62 -13.01 16.94
C LEU A 725 -34.68 -14.45 17.47
N PRO A 726 -33.68 -15.28 17.17
CA PRO A 726 -33.56 -16.58 17.81
C PRO A 726 -33.22 -16.40 19.30
N ARG A 727 -33.43 -17.46 20.08
CA ARG A 727 -32.80 -17.54 21.39
C ARG A 727 -31.30 -17.66 21.18
N MET A 728 -30.53 -16.71 21.69
CA MET A 728 -29.08 -16.62 21.46
C MET A 728 -28.39 -15.83 22.56
N THR A 729 -27.06 -15.93 22.59
CA THR A 729 -26.21 -14.96 23.29
C THR A 729 -25.55 -14.07 22.24
N CYS A 730 -25.58 -12.75 22.44
CA CYS A 730 -25.04 -11.79 21.49
C CYS A 730 -24.12 -10.75 22.13
N THR A 731 -23.36 -10.05 21.29
CA THR A 731 -22.67 -8.80 21.63
C THR A 731 -23.45 -7.64 21.01
N LEU A 732 -23.68 -6.58 21.79
CA LEU A 732 -24.27 -5.33 21.31
C LEU A 732 -23.19 -4.27 21.17
N THR A 733 -23.01 -3.72 19.98
CA THR A 733 -22.11 -2.59 19.71
C THR A 733 -22.94 -1.39 19.31
N TRP A 734 -23.04 -0.42 20.22
CA TRP A 734 -23.74 0.85 20.00
C TRP A 734 -22.79 1.88 19.44
N LEU A 735 -23.24 2.63 18.44
CA LEU A 735 -22.56 3.79 17.88
C LEU A 735 -23.47 5.02 17.96
N ASP A 736 -22.97 6.10 18.56
CA ASP A 736 -23.52 7.44 18.35
C ASP A 736 -22.97 7.99 17.03
N CYS A 737 -23.85 8.15 16.03
CA CYS A 737 -23.46 8.48 14.67
C CYS A 737 -22.90 9.90 14.53
N ALA A 738 -23.26 10.80 15.44
CA ALA A 738 -22.84 12.20 15.42
C ALA A 738 -21.44 12.38 16.02
N THR A 739 -21.14 11.68 17.13
CA THR A 739 -19.92 11.87 17.92
C THR A 739 -18.88 10.77 17.71
N GLY A 740 -19.29 9.59 17.21
CA GLY A 740 -18.43 8.41 17.10
C GLY A 740 -18.27 7.62 18.40
N LEU A 741 -18.97 8.00 19.48
CA LEU A 741 -18.92 7.25 20.73
C LEU A 741 -19.42 5.82 20.51
N THR A 742 -18.56 4.85 20.79
CA THR A 742 -18.87 3.42 20.68
C THR A 742 -18.94 2.77 22.05
N ILE A 743 -20.00 1.99 22.33
CA ILE A 743 -20.17 1.23 23.57
C ILE A 743 -20.48 -0.23 23.25
N VAL A 744 -19.63 -1.14 23.73
CA VAL A 744 -19.78 -2.59 23.54
C VAL A 744 -20.33 -3.24 24.81
N GLN A 745 -21.39 -4.03 24.68
CA GLN A 745 -22.00 -4.82 25.75
C GLN A 745 -21.95 -6.31 25.36
N PRO A 746 -20.98 -7.08 25.89
CA PRO A 746 -20.83 -8.48 25.54
C PRO A 746 -21.81 -9.38 26.32
N ARG A 747 -22.12 -10.55 25.74
CA ARG A 747 -22.87 -11.65 26.38
C ARG A 747 -24.27 -11.25 26.86
N ILE A 748 -25.04 -10.60 26.00
CA ILE A 748 -26.46 -10.31 26.21
C ILE A 748 -27.29 -11.53 25.82
N GLU A 749 -28.13 -11.99 26.74
CA GLU A 749 -29.05 -13.10 26.52
C GLU A 749 -30.33 -12.62 25.84
N VAL A 750 -30.66 -13.20 24.70
CA VAL A 750 -31.91 -12.96 23.97
C VAL A 750 -32.81 -14.17 24.15
N ALA A 751 -33.98 -13.97 24.74
CA ALA A 751 -34.94 -15.06 24.99
C ALA A 751 -35.60 -15.61 23.71
N GLY A 752 -35.46 -14.88 22.61
CA GLY A 752 -36.10 -15.13 21.32
C GLY A 752 -37.38 -14.29 21.14
N GLY A 753 -37.72 -14.01 19.88
CA GLY A 753 -38.84 -13.16 19.49
C GLY A 753 -38.46 -11.67 19.41
N ASP A 754 -39.48 -10.81 19.53
CA ASP A 754 -39.30 -9.36 19.45
C ASP A 754 -38.55 -8.85 20.68
N THR A 755 -37.41 -8.19 20.46
CA THR A 755 -36.52 -7.73 21.53
C THR A 755 -36.18 -6.26 21.32
N THR A 756 -36.14 -5.49 22.40
CA THR A 756 -35.72 -4.08 22.41
C THR A 756 -34.65 -3.86 23.48
N TRP A 757 -33.73 -2.95 23.20
CA TRP A 757 -32.67 -2.55 24.13
C TRP A 757 -32.64 -1.03 24.30
N PRO A 758 -32.66 -0.52 25.55
CA PRO A 758 -32.44 0.89 25.78
C PRO A 758 -30.98 1.25 25.47
N ALA A 759 -30.76 2.39 24.82
CA ALA A 759 -29.42 2.87 24.55
C ALA A 759 -28.66 3.17 25.87
N PRO A 760 -27.37 2.79 25.98
CA PRO A 760 -26.55 3.15 27.13
C PRO A 760 -26.40 4.67 27.33
N PRO A 761 -26.13 5.14 28.55
CA PRO A 761 -25.88 6.56 28.81
C PRO A 761 -24.76 7.11 27.93
N GLY A 762 -24.98 8.27 27.31
CA GLY A 762 -24.01 8.94 26.44
C GLY A 762 -24.26 8.72 24.95
N ILE A 763 -25.00 7.68 24.55
CA ILE A 763 -25.46 7.52 23.17
C ILE A 763 -26.62 8.50 22.93
N GLY A 764 -26.49 9.34 21.91
CA GLY A 764 -27.46 10.33 21.45
C GLY A 764 -28.55 9.74 20.54
N PRO A 765 -29.43 10.56 19.94
CA PRO A 765 -30.62 10.08 19.22
C PRO A 765 -30.35 9.57 17.79
N GLU A 766 -29.20 9.91 17.18
CA GLU A 766 -28.75 9.33 15.91
C GLU A 766 -27.86 8.13 16.24
N THR A 767 -28.39 6.91 16.14
CA THR A 767 -27.76 5.71 16.70
C THR A 767 -27.81 4.53 15.75
N ALA A 768 -26.69 3.82 15.66
CA ALA A 768 -26.62 2.47 15.13
C ALA A 768 -26.37 1.45 16.25
N LEU A 769 -26.98 0.28 16.12
CA LEU A 769 -26.80 -0.87 17.00
C LEU A 769 -26.43 -2.08 16.14
N TYR A 770 -25.21 -2.57 16.29
CA TYR A 770 -24.78 -3.85 15.73
C TYR A 770 -24.98 -4.95 16.78
N VAL A 771 -25.75 -5.98 16.41
CA VAL A 771 -26.03 -7.18 17.19
C VAL A 771 -25.32 -8.36 16.53
N GLU A 772 -24.28 -8.87 17.17
CA GLU A 772 -23.51 -10.02 16.69
C GLU A 772 -23.84 -11.26 17.52
N ARG A 773 -24.24 -12.34 16.87
CA ARG A 773 -24.44 -13.61 17.56
C ARG A 773 -23.10 -14.24 17.95
N VAL A 774 -23.00 -14.72 19.18
CA VAL A 774 -21.81 -15.40 19.72
C VAL A 774 -22.06 -16.89 19.95
N GLU A 775 -23.24 -17.26 20.47
CA GLU A 775 -23.66 -18.64 20.79
C GLU A 775 -25.14 -18.87 20.38
#